data_AF-A0A7W2YC41-F1
#
_entry.id   AF-A0A7W2YC41-F1
#
_cell.length_a   1.000
_cell.length_b   1.000
_cell.length_c   1.000
_cell.angle_alpha   90.00
_cell.angle_beta   90.00
_cell.angle_gamma   90.00
#
_symmetry.space_group_name_H-M   'P 1'
#
loop_
_entity.id
_entity.type
_entity.pdbx_description
1 polymer ?
#
loop_
_entity_poly.entity_id
_entity_poly.type
_entity_poly.pdbx_seq_one_letter_code
_entity_poly.pdbx_strand_id
1 'polypeptide(L)'
;MLFVKPPLLVQIILAMFLGLLMGYYFSTEYSVIDNTANAFVTALQMTVLPYIVLSLVVGIGGLTPSKAKKVSKQSLLIILMMIAVVLFFIFSTPLSFPQWQHAEFYSNNTIQSVPEFSLVDLFISANPFNALANTLIPAVVFFSICMGLGLMKIKSKRQTLLMLSNLQQATANINGFIMKFAPLGIFCIGWRAAVTLDASQLDGLVVYMLSAIVLVTLLCFVVFPAIVATVTPFGYREIVSVSREPMITAFATGSFFSVLPVIVENTKKLLKQKYPQDSDLEKISEIIVPISFSLPVGGKLLALLFVLFAAWFSGAHISFTDHINLVVAGLPQLFGSTTLAMQNLLELFNVSGAMFDFYLVAENLIGARLSAIFSVVFSSCLPLLIATAMLKRFTIKWRVLLRNLAIIPLVSVLAFISLRFSFDTISHQYQGYTKFIERDFLFTGVESNYLENSPANVVTKPTFSPVLKRIQQRGFIRVGYFRDDLPYAFHNNNGKLVGFDIEIMNQLAIDLNVNVEFVKIFHHQAEALLQSGYLDITTGIPVIPDNMTKFTLTVPYSQQSLAFIVKDERRVEFKQWSKIIENKALIIGIPETFFYQTAVERNFIHNKAWKISTPRLFFKEKHQHFDGMLFGAAAASAWTLLYPEYTVIVPKPVLAPISMAFPINHNDQAFELFMRNWINMKQQSNVIDKLFNYWISNKAPVKANISK
;
A
#
# COMPACT_ATOMS: atom_id res chain seq x y z
N MET A 1 1.15 -55.44 -6.48
CA MET A 1 0.43 -54.30 -7.09
C MET A 1 1.38 -53.11 -7.13
N LEU A 2 1.83 -52.71 -8.33
CA LEU A 2 2.67 -51.52 -8.51
C LEU A 2 1.86 -50.28 -8.11
N PHE A 3 2.30 -49.56 -7.08
CA PHE A 3 1.84 -48.19 -6.85
C PHE A 3 2.30 -47.34 -8.03
N VAL A 4 1.40 -47.10 -8.98
CA VAL A 4 1.60 -46.14 -10.06
C VAL A 4 1.94 -44.80 -9.40
N LYS A 5 3.16 -44.28 -9.64
CA LYS A 5 3.55 -42.97 -9.11
C LYS A 5 2.51 -41.96 -9.58
N PRO A 6 1.81 -41.25 -8.68
CA PRO A 6 0.80 -40.30 -9.07
C PRO A 6 1.42 -39.21 -9.97
N PRO A 7 0.67 -38.64 -10.92
CA PRO A 7 1.17 -37.55 -11.76
C PRO A 7 1.78 -36.44 -10.90
N LEU A 8 2.85 -35.79 -11.40
CA LEU A 8 3.58 -34.73 -10.68
C LEU A 8 2.65 -33.68 -10.07
N LEU A 9 1.61 -33.32 -10.83
CA LEU A 9 0.56 -32.39 -10.41
C LEU A 9 -0.17 -32.82 -9.12
N VAL A 10 -0.52 -34.10 -9.00
CA VAL A 10 -1.20 -34.63 -7.81
C VAL A 10 -0.25 -34.61 -6.62
N GLN A 11 1.04 -34.92 -6.84
CA GLN A 11 2.06 -34.84 -5.80
C GLN A 11 2.22 -33.42 -5.27
N ILE A 12 2.24 -32.42 -6.16
CA ILE A 12 2.37 -31.01 -5.79
C ILE A 12 1.17 -30.54 -4.95
N ILE A 13 -0.06 -30.84 -5.39
CA ILE A 13 -1.27 -30.43 -4.66
C ILE A 13 -1.29 -31.07 -3.27
N LEU A 14 -1.01 -32.37 -3.20
CA LEU A 14 -1.03 -33.13 -1.94
C LEU A 14 0.08 -32.64 -1.00
N ALA A 15 1.27 -32.37 -1.52
CA ALA A 15 2.36 -31.79 -0.75
C ALA A 15 2.05 -30.39 -0.19
N MET A 16 1.44 -29.51 -1.01
CA MET A 16 1.03 -28.18 -0.56
C MET A 16 0.01 -28.26 0.58
N PHE A 17 -0.99 -29.14 0.44
CA PHE A 17 -2.03 -29.34 1.45
C PHE A 17 -1.45 -29.88 2.76
N LEU A 18 -0.59 -30.89 2.69
CA LEU A 18 0.12 -31.41 3.86
C LEU A 18 1.00 -30.35 4.53
N GLY A 19 1.70 -29.53 3.73
CA GLY A 19 2.52 -28.44 4.24
C GLY A 19 1.69 -27.43 5.05
N LEU A 20 0.58 -26.96 4.49
CA LEU A 20 -0.33 -26.03 5.16
C LEU A 20 -0.87 -26.61 6.48
N LEU A 21 -1.29 -27.88 6.49
CA LEU A 21 -1.79 -28.55 7.70
C LEU A 21 -0.71 -28.62 8.79
N MET A 22 0.52 -29.00 8.42
CA MET A 22 1.61 -29.08 9.38
C MET A 22 1.97 -27.70 9.94
N GLY A 23 2.06 -26.67 9.09
CA GLY A 23 2.36 -25.31 9.56
C GLY A 23 1.29 -24.77 10.51
N TYR A 24 0.02 -25.06 10.25
CA TYR A 24 -1.09 -24.71 11.15
C TYR A 24 -0.96 -25.42 12.52
N TYR A 25 -0.63 -26.72 12.52
CA TYR A 25 -0.55 -27.50 13.75
C TYR A 25 0.68 -27.14 14.61
N PHE A 26 1.85 -26.96 14.00
CA PHE A 26 3.09 -26.74 14.74
C PHE A 26 3.30 -25.29 15.16
N SER A 27 2.72 -24.30 14.45
CA SER A 27 2.79 -22.85 14.73
C SER A 27 4.19 -22.26 14.99
N THR A 28 5.24 -23.05 14.74
CA THR A 28 6.65 -22.73 14.99
C THR A 28 7.41 -22.78 13.67
N GLU A 29 8.23 -21.76 13.46
CA GLU A 29 9.08 -21.67 12.27
C GLU A 29 10.33 -22.52 12.49
N TYR A 30 10.48 -23.57 11.70
CA TYR A 30 11.68 -24.40 11.69
C TYR A 30 12.64 -23.91 10.61
N SER A 31 13.86 -23.52 11.00
CA SER A 31 14.88 -23.01 10.07
C SER A 31 15.16 -23.98 8.89
N VAL A 32 15.14 -25.29 9.12
CA VAL A 32 15.34 -26.29 8.06
C VAL A 32 14.25 -26.20 6.98
N ILE A 33 12.99 -25.97 7.39
CA ILE A 33 11.85 -25.87 6.48
C ILE A 33 11.96 -24.59 5.65
N ASP A 34 12.22 -23.45 6.29
CA ASP A 34 12.39 -22.17 5.59
C ASP A 34 13.59 -22.21 4.62
N ASN A 35 14.74 -22.71 5.06
CA ASN A 35 15.92 -22.86 4.20
C ASN A 35 15.66 -23.78 3.00
N THR A 36 14.89 -24.86 3.18
CA THR A 36 14.53 -25.76 2.08
C THR A 36 13.56 -25.08 1.10
N ALA A 37 12.59 -24.32 1.61
CA ALA A 37 11.68 -23.53 0.78
C ALA A 37 12.46 -22.48 -0.04
N ASN A 38 13.37 -21.75 0.60
CA ASN A 38 14.23 -20.76 -0.04
C ASN A 38 15.15 -21.41 -1.09
N ALA A 39 15.80 -22.53 -0.76
CA ALA A 39 16.65 -23.26 -1.69
C ALA A 39 15.89 -23.68 -2.96
N PHE A 40 14.65 -24.16 -2.81
CA PHE A 40 13.82 -24.54 -3.95
C PHE A 40 13.43 -23.34 -4.82
N VAL A 41 12.98 -22.23 -4.22
CA VAL A 41 12.63 -21.01 -4.96
C VAL A 41 13.84 -20.44 -5.70
N THR A 42 14.99 -20.33 -5.02
CA THR A 42 16.23 -19.82 -5.61
C THR A 42 16.73 -20.72 -6.74
N ALA A 43 16.62 -22.04 -6.60
CA ALA A 43 16.97 -22.98 -7.67
C ALA A 43 16.13 -22.74 -8.94
N LEU A 44 14.81 -22.52 -8.79
CA LEU A 44 13.96 -22.16 -9.94
C LEU A 44 14.42 -20.82 -10.54
N GLN A 45 14.58 -19.78 -9.72
CA GLN A 45 14.98 -18.43 -10.17
C GLN A 45 16.32 -18.44 -10.93
N MET A 46 17.28 -19.26 -10.51
CA MET A 46 18.59 -19.42 -11.15
C MET A 46 18.47 -19.73 -12.65
N THR A 47 17.49 -20.52 -13.06
CA THR A 47 17.32 -20.92 -14.47
C THR A 47 16.55 -19.90 -15.29
N VAL A 48 15.73 -19.06 -14.66
CA VAL A 48 14.79 -18.19 -15.37
C VAL A 48 15.50 -17.07 -16.11
N LEU A 49 16.40 -16.34 -15.45
CA LEU A 49 17.03 -15.16 -16.07
C LEU A 49 17.92 -15.53 -17.27
N PRO A 50 18.80 -16.55 -17.20
CA PRO A 50 19.53 -17.03 -18.37
C PRO A 50 18.58 -17.49 -19.49
N TYR A 51 17.51 -18.19 -19.12
CA TYR A 51 16.51 -18.64 -20.09
C TYR A 51 15.83 -17.47 -20.81
N ILE A 52 15.40 -16.41 -20.10
CA ILE A 52 14.78 -15.22 -20.70
C ILE A 52 15.70 -14.58 -21.72
N VAL A 53 16.97 -14.35 -21.36
CA VAL A 53 17.96 -13.73 -22.26
C VAL A 53 18.12 -14.58 -23.52
N LEU A 54 18.38 -15.88 -23.35
CA LEU A 54 18.57 -16.80 -24.47
C LEU A 54 17.32 -16.89 -25.34
N SER A 55 16.13 -17.03 -24.73
CA SER A 55 14.84 -17.14 -25.41
C SER A 55 14.53 -15.90 -26.25
N LEU A 56 14.76 -14.70 -25.72
CA LEU A 56 14.53 -13.45 -26.45
C LEU A 56 15.53 -13.25 -27.59
N VAL A 57 16.82 -13.49 -27.34
CA VAL A 57 17.87 -13.35 -28.37
C VAL A 57 17.67 -14.36 -29.50
N VAL A 58 17.40 -15.63 -29.16
CA VAL A 58 17.13 -16.71 -30.13
C VAL A 58 15.82 -16.45 -30.88
N GLY A 59 14.74 -16.17 -30.15
CA GLY A 59 13.42 -15.95 -30.71
C GLY A 59 13.41 -14.79 -31.71
N ILE A 60 13.89 -13.61 -31.29
CA ILE A 60 13.91 -12.41 -32.15
C ILE A 60 14.96 -12.54 -33.25
N GLY A 61 16.18 -12.96 -32.92
CA GLY A 61 17.28 -13.15 -33.89
C GLY A 61 16.94 -14.15 -35.00
N GLY A 62 16.12 -15.16 -34.66
CA GLY A 62 15.63 -16.20 -35.56
C GLY A 62 14.53 -15.76 -36.54
N LEU A 63 13.97 -14.55 -36.40
CA LEU A 63 12.96 -14.01 -37.31
C LEU A 63 13.58 -13.24 -38.50
N THR A 64 12.76 -12.96 -39.50
CA THR A 64 13.06 -11.98 -40.56
C THR A 64 12.53 -10.59 -40.19
N PRO A 65 13.12 -9.49 -40.68
CA PRO A 65 12.69 -8.12 -40.34
C PRO A 65 11.20 -7.86 -40.59
N SER A 66 10.66 -8.34 -41.71
CA SER A 66 9.24 -8.21 -42.04
C SER A 66 8.34 -8.97 -41.07
N LYS A 67 8.73 -10.20 -40.68
CA LYS A 67 7.98 -11.01 -39.71
C LYS A 67 8.05 -10.39 -38.32
N ALA A 68 9.21 -9.93 -37.86
CA ALA A 68 9.36 -9.29 -36.56
C ALA A 68 8.48 -8.03 -36.43
N LYS A 69 8.43 -7.18 -37.47
CA LYS A 69 7.52 -6.01 -37.50
C LYS A 69 6.05 -6.42 -37.40
N LYS A 70 5.65 -7.49 -38.09
CA LYS A 70 4.28 -8.03 -38.04
C LYS A 70 3.94 -8.59 -36.66
N VAL A 71 4.83 -9.38 -36.07
CA VAL A 71 4.71 -9.93 -34.71
C VAL A 71 4.52 -8.78 -33.72
N SER A 72 5.40 -7.79 -33.75
CA SER A 72 5.37 -6.64 -32.82
C SER A 72 4.06 -5.87 -32.91
N LYS A 73 3.61 -5.50 -34.11
CA LYS A 73 2.35 -4.76 -34.31
C LYS A 73 1.12 -5.54 -33.83
N GLN A 74 1.04 -6.83 -34.15
CA GLN A 74 -0.08 -7.68 -33.71
C GLN A 74 -0.05 -7.93 -32.20
N SER A 75 1.14 -8.11 -31.63
CA SER A 75 1.31 -8.29 -30.19
C SER A 75 0.85 -7.07 -29.42
N LEU A 76 1.26 -5.86 -29.83
CA LEU A 76 0.85 -4.62 -29.17
C LEU A 76 -0.68 -4.48 -29.13
N LEU A 77 -1.35 -4.71 -30.27
CA LEU A 77 -2.81 -4.60 -30.35
C LEU A 77 -3.53 -5.63 -29.48
N ILE A 78 -3.08 -6.89 -29.50
CA ILE A 78 -3.68 -7.96 -28.69
C ILE A 78 -3.43 -7.73 -27.20
N ILE A 79 -2.24 -7.27 -26.82
CA ILE A 79 -1.92 -6.94 -25.43
C ILE A 79 -2.83 -5.83 -24.91
N LEU A 80 -2.98 -4.73 -25.66
CA LEU A 80 -3.87 -3.62 -25.29
C LEU A 80 -5.33 -4.09 -25.14
N MET A 81 -5.80 -4.94 -26.06
CA MET A 81 -7.15 -5.52 -25.97
C MET A 81 -7.31 -6.41 -24.74
N MET A 82 -6.33 -7.26 -24.45
CA MET A 82 -6.37 -8.12 -23.25
C MET A 82 -6.30 -7.28 -21.97
N ILE A 83 -5.46 -6.25 -21.90
CA ILE A 83 -5.41 -5.31 -20.76
C ILE A 83 -6.77 -4.64 -20.57
N ALA A 84 -7.41 -4.14 -21.65
CA ALA A 84 -8.72 -3.51 -21.57
C ALA A 84 -9.78 -4.45 -20.98
N VAL A 85 -9.76 -5.74 -21.35
CA VAL A 85 -10.64 -6.76 -20.76
C VAL A 85 -10.38 -6.90 -19.27
N VAL A 86 -9.11 -6.97 -18.83
CA VAL A 86 -8.79 -7.08 -17.40
C VAL A 86 -9.25 -5.86 -16.62
N LEU A 87 -8.96 -4.66 -17.13
CA LEU A 87 -9.35 -3.40 -16.50
C LEU A 87 -10.87 -3.29 -16.36
N PHE A 88 -11.64 -3.74 -17.35
CA PHE A 88 -13.09 -3.80 -17.26
C PHE A 88 -13.57 -4.60 -16.04
N PHE A 89 -13.01 -5.79 -15.81
CA PHE A 89 -13.39 -6.60 -14.64
C PHE A 89 -12.86 -6.04 -13.32
N ILE A 90 -11.64 -5.48 -13.31
CA ILE A 90 -11.10 -4.79 -12.12
C ILE A 90 -12.01 -3.61 -11.73
N PHE A 91 -12.41 -2.77 -12.69
CA PHE A 91 -13.26 -1.60 -12.45
C PHE A 91 -14.72 -1.97 -12.14
N SER A 92 -15.11 -3.20 -12.43
CA SER A 92 -16.40 -3.75 -11.98
C SER A 92 -16.34 -4.32 -10.56
N THR A 93 -15.16 -4.55 -10.01
CA THR A 93 -15.00 -5.16 -8.67
C THR A 93 -15.53 -4.30 -7.52
N PRO A 94 -15.49 -2.95 -7.57
CA PRO A 94 -16.15 -2.11 -6.56
C PRO A 94 -17.65 -2.37 -6.37
N LEU A 95 -18.33 -3.03 -7.31
CA LEU A 95 -19.71 -3.51 -7.12
C LEU A 95 -19.84 -4.55 -5.98
N SER A 96 -18.74 -5.23 -5.65
CA SER A 96 -18.66 -6.16 -4.51
C SER A 96 -18.44 -5.46 -3.18
N PHE A 97 -18.03 -4.19 -3.18
CA PHE A 97 -17.70 -3.49 -1.94
C PHE A 97 -18.98 -2.99 -1.26
N PRO A 98 -19.19 -3.31 0.03
CA PRO A 98 -20.37 -2.86 0.77
C PRO A 98 -20.32 -1.36 1.08
N GLN A 99 -21.45 -0.77 1.46
CA GLN A 99 -21.52 0.63 1.87
C GLN A 99 -21.19 0.76 3.35
N TRP A 100 -19.92 0.57 3.70
CA TRP A 100 -19.44 0.76 5.06
C TRP A 100 -18.95 2.19 5.26
N GLN A 101 -19.24 2.78 6.41
CA GLN A 101 -18.59 4.02 6.84
C GLN A 101 -17.24 3.65 7.44
N HIS A 102 -16.13 4.09 6.85
CA HIS A 102 -14.80 3.91 7.41
C HIS A 102 -14.06 5.25 7.41
N ALA A 103 -13.27 5.48 8.46
CA ALA A 103 -12.29 6.54 8.50
C ALA A 103 -10.94 5.95 8.94
N GLU A 104 -9.89 6.37 8.26
CA GLU A 104 -8.54 5.87 8.45
C GLU A 104 -7.84 6.57 9.63
N PHE A 105 -7.02 5.83 10.38
CA PHE A 105 -6.09 6.42 11.33
C PHE A 105 -4.88 7.01 10.61
N TYR A 106 -4.26 8.04 11.17
CA TYR A 106 -3.06 8.64 10.61
C TYR A 106 -1.89 7.65 10.51
N SER A 107 -1.09 7.75 9.45
CA SER A 107 0.15 7.00 9.27
C SER A 107 1.30 7.89 8.80
N ASN A 108 2.46 7.77 9.45
CA ASN A 108 3.70 8.48 9.08
C ASN A 108 4.18 8.20 7.64
N ASN A 109 3.80 7.05 7.07
CA ASN A 109 4.20 6.66 5.71
C ASN A 109 3.45 7.44 4.62
N THR A 110 2.41 8.18 4.98
CA THR A 110 1.63 9.04 4.06
C THR A 110 2.45 10.25 3.55
N ILE A 111 3.61 10.52 4.17
CA ILE A 111 4.37 11.77 4.01
C ILE A 111 5.78 11.55 3.47
N GLN A 112 6.25 10.29 3.33
CA GLN A 112 7.56 10.05 2.72
C GLN A 112 7.49 10.36 1.21
N SER A 113 8.34 11.28 0.77
CA SER A 113 8.55 11.56 -0.65
C SER A 113 9.02 10.27 -1.32
N VAL A 114 8.15 9.63 -2.11
CA VAL A 114 8.55 8.48 -2.90
C VAL A 114 9.62 8.95 -3.90
N PRO A 115 10.78 8.29 -4.00
CA PRO A 115 11.80 8.67 -4.97
C PRO A 115 11.19 8.76 -6.38
N GLU A 116 11.58 9.77 -7.15
CA GLU A 116 11.04 9.99 -8.49
C GLU A 116 11.15 8.72 -9.34
N PHE A 117 10.00 8.18 -9.74
CA PHE A 117 9.94 7.00 -10.58
C PHE A 117 10.35 7.35 -12.01
N SER A 118 11.60 7.05 -12.37
CA SER A 118 12.13 7.21 -13.71
C SER A 118 11.89 5.97 -14.56
N LEU A 119 10.96 6.08 -15.52
CA LEU A 119 10.75 5.03 -16.54
C LEU A 119 12.00 4.78 -17.38
N VAL A 120 12.85 5.80 -17.57
CA VAL A 120 14.06 5.68 -18.38
C VAL A 120 15.05 4.75 -17.69
N ASP A 121 15.31 4.96 -16.41
CA ASP A 121 16.26 4.15 -15.64
C ASP A 121 15.79 2.70 -15.45
N LEU A 122 14.46 2.50 -15.47
CA LEU A 122 13.87 1.16 -15.41
C LEU A 122 14.15 0.32 -16.65
N PHE A 123 14.15 0.93 -17.84
CA PHE A 123 14.28 0.22 -19.13
C PHE A 123 15.69 0.30 -19.74
N ILE A 124 16.42 1.38 -19.50
CA ILE A 124 17.70 1.65 -20.16
C ILE A 124 18.79 1.67 -19.08
N SER A 125 19.44 0.52 -18.89
CA SER A 125 20.64 0.42 -18.04
C SER A 125 21.91 0.66 -18.86
N ALA A 126 22.82 1.48 -18.35
CA ALA A 126 24.16 1.66 -18.91
C ALA A 126 24.98 0.35 -18.89
N ASN A 127 24.68 -0.55 -17.96
CA ASN A 127 25.37 -1.83 -17.82
C ASN A 127 24.35 -3.01 -17.79
N PRO A 128 24.21 -3.78 -18.89
CA PRO A 128 23.29 -4.91 -18.94
C PRO A 128 23.69 -6.06 -18.01
N PHE A 129 24.98 -6.21 -17.69
CA PHE A 129 25.44 -7.21 -16.72
C PHE A 129 25.05 -6.83 -15.29
N ASN A 130 25.13 -5.55 -14.95
CA ASN A 130 24.60 -5.05 -13.68
C ASN A 130 23.09 -5.25 -13.58
N ALA A 131 22.36 -5.03 -14.68
CA ALA A 131 20.92 -5.29 -14.74
C ALA A 131 20.60 -6.77 -14.55
N LEU A 132 21.40 -7.67 -15.12
CA LEU A 132 21.30 -9.12 -14.89
C LEU A 132 21.60 -9.48 -13.43
N ALA A 133 22.68 -8.97 -12.85
CA ALA A 133 23.10 -9.27 -11.49
C ALA A 133 22.09 -8.79 -10.44
N ASN A 134 21.46 -7.63 -10.66
CA ASN A 134 20.50 -7.04 -9.73
C ASN A 134 19.04 -7.31 -10.10
N THR A 135 18.76 -8.25 -11.01
CA THR A 135 17.39 -8.62 -11.42
C THR A 135 16.53 -7.44 -11.90
N LEU A 136 17.12 -6.48 -12.61
CA LEU A 136 16.42 -5.37 -13.28
C LEU A 136 15.76 -5.87 -14.57
N ILE A 137 14.69 -6.64 -14.44
CA ILE A 137 14.12 -7.44 -15.52
C ILE A 137 13.67 -6.61 -16.74
N PRO A 138 13.01 -5.43 -16.59
CA PRO A 138 12.66 -4.62 -17.76
C PRO A 138 13.86 -4.21 -18.60
N ALA A 139 14.97 -3.80 -17.97
CA ALA A 139 16.23 -3.50 -18.64
C ALA A 139 16.85 -4.74 -19.31
N VAL A 140 16.82 -5.89 -18.64
CA VAL A 140 17.31 -7.17 -19.22
C VAL A 140 16.53 -7.55 -20.48
N VAL A 141 15.20 -7.43 -20.43
CA VAL A 141 14.32 -7.72 -21.58
C VAL A 141 14.59 -6.74 -22.72
N PHE A 142 14.69 -5.44 -22.43
CA PHE A 142 14.98 -4.42 -23.43
C PHE A 142 16.33 -4.66 -24.12
N PHE A 143 17.39 -4.92 -23.36
CA PHE A 143 18.70 -5.28 -23.89
C PHE A 143 18.64 -6.53 -24.77
N SER A 144 17.96 -7.59 -24.31
CA SER A 144 17.83 -8.85 -25.05
C SER A 144 17.08 -8.69 -26.37
N ILE A 145 16.05 -7.83 -26.41
CA ILE A 145 15.33 -7.46 -27.64
C ILE A 145 16.28 -6.76 -28.62
N CYS A 146 17.02 -5.75 -28.15
CA CYS A 146 17.98 -5.01 -28.97
C CYS A 146 19.06 -5.94 -29.54
N MET A 147 19.61 -6.85 -28.71
CA MET A 147 20.59 -7.84 -29.14
C MET A 147 20.01 -8.80 -30.18
N GLY A 148 18.78 -9.28 -29.99
CA GLY A 148 18.06 -10.09 -30.98
C GLY A 148 17.88 -9.37 -32.31
N LEU A 149 17.41 -8.10 -32.29
CA LEU A 149 17.26 -7.26 -33.49
C LEU A 149 18.59 -7.01 -34.21
N GLY A 150 19.69 -6.84 -33.47
CA GLY A 150 21.04 -6.75 -34.02
C GLY A 150 21.45 -8.05 -34.74
N LEU A 151 21.26 -9.20 -34.07
CA LEU A 151 21.56 -10.52 -34.61
C LEU A 151 20.76 -10.84 -35.88
N MET A 152 19.55 -10.29 -36.03
CA MET A 152 18.72 -10.50 -37.22
C MET A 152 19.40 -10.09 -38.53
N LYS A 153 20.28 -9.08 -38.50
CA LYS A 153 20.96 -8.53 -39.68
C LYS A 153 22.26 -9.26 -40.05
N ILE A 154 22.75 -10.16 -39.19
CA ILE A 154 24.04 -10.85 -39.38
C ILE A 154 23.87 -11.99 -40.40
N LYS A 155 24.75 -12.05 -41.42
CA LYS A 155 24.70 -13.05 -42.51
C LYS A 155 24.88 -14.49 -41.99
N SER A 156 25.84 -14.71 -41.08
CA SER A 156 26.16 -16.04 -40.51
C SER A 156 25.40 -16.37 -39.21
N LYS A 157 24.25 -15.73 -38.96
CA LYS A 157 23.52 -15.86 -37.68
C LYS A 157 23.08 -17.29 -37.33
N ARG A 158 22.95 -18.19 -38.31
CA ARG A 158 22.46 -19.57 -38.10
C ARG A 158 23.31 -20.35 -37.10
N GLN A 159 24.65 -20.28 -37.20
CA GLN A 159 25.55 -20.99 -36.29
C GLN A 159 25.43 -20.46 -34.86
N THR A 160 25.42 -19.14 -34.69
CA THR A 160 25.24 -18.49 -33.39
C THR A 160 23.89 -18.84 -32.77
N LEU A 161 22.81 -18.77 -33.55
CA LEU A 161 21.46 -19.11 -33.08
C LEU A 161 21.34 -20.58 -32.65
N LEU A 162 21.99 -21.51 -33.36
CA LEU A 162 22.03 -22.92 -32.95
C LEU A 162 22.75 -23.11 -31.61
N MET A 163 23.89 -22.45 -31.41
CA MET A 163 24.62 -22.51 -30.13
C MET A 163 23.78 -21.93 -28.99
N LEU A 164 23.18 -20.75 -29.18
CA LEU A 164 22.32 -20.12 -28.18
C LEU A 164 21.06 -20.95 -27.89
N SER A 165 20.47 -21.57 -28.90
CA SER A 165 19.32 -22.47 -28.73
C SER A 165 19.69 -23.74 -27.95
N ASN A 166 20.88 -24.30 -28.16
CA ASN A 166 21.35 -25.43 -27.36
C ASN A 166 21.56 -25.04 -25.89
N LEU A 167 22.10 -23.85 -25.63
CA LEU A 167 22.23 -23.31 -24.26
C LEU A 167 20.85 -23.04 -23.63
N GLN A 168 19.89 -22.54 -24.42
CA GLN A 168 18.51 -22.33 -23.98
C GLN A 168 17.88 -23.67 -23.58
N GLN A 169 18.04 -24.70 -24.41
CA GLN A 169 17.53 -26.04 -24.12
C GLN A 169 18.22 -26.67 -22.91
N ALA A 170 19.53 -26.49 -22.75
CA ALA A 170 20.26 -26.94 -21.57
C ALA A 170 19.70 -26.30 -20.29
N THR A 171 19.42 -24.99 -20.33
CA THR A 171 18.80 -24.26 -19.21
C THR A 171 17.39 -24.78 -18.91
N ALA A 172 16.58 -25.07 -19.94
CA ALA A 172 15.26 -25.67 -19.79
C ALA A 172 15.32 -27.08 -19.16
N ASN A 173 16.33 -27.87 -19.53
CA ASN A 173 16.54 -29.21 -18.96
C ASN A 173 16.89 -29.14 -17.46
N ILE A 174 17.69 -28.15 -17.04
CA ILE A 174 17.97 -27.89 -15.62
C ILE A 174 16.67 -27.56 -14.88
N ASN A 175 15.82 -26.69 -15.44
CA ASN A 175 14.52 -26.38 -14.85
C ASN A 175 13.64 -27.64 -14.72
N GLY A 176 13.57 -28.47 -15.76
CA GLY A 176 12.85 -29.76 -15.72
C GLY A 176 13.39 -30.73 -14.66
N PHE A 177 14.70 -30.67 -14.35
CA PHE A 177 15.29 -31.45 -13.25
C PHE A 177 14.87 -30.90 -11.88
N ILE A 178 14.94 -29.58 -11.68
CA ILE A 178 14.53 -28.93 -10.42
C ILE A 178 13.05 -29.22 -10.11
N MET A 179 12.19 -29.22 -11.14
CA MET A 179 10.76 -29.53 -11.00
C MET A 179 10.47 -30.93 -10.46
N LYS A 180 11.41 -31.89 -10.52
CA LYS A 180 11.25 -33.20 -9.88
C LYS A 180 11.23 -33.11 -8.34
N PHE A 181 11.86 -32.08 -7.78
CA PHE A 181 11.87 -31.80 -6.34
C PHE A 181 10.71 -30.90 -5.90
N ALA A 182 9.84 -30.48 -6.81
CA ALA A 182 8.72 -29.60 -6.52
C ALA A 182 7.82 -30.07 -5.37
N PRO A 183 7.46 -31.36 -5.22
CA PRO A 183 6.65 -31.80 -4.09
C PRO A 183 7.29 -31.45 -2.73
N LEU A 184 8.59 -31.67 -2.57
CA LEU A 184 9.28 -31.37 -1.31
C LEU A 184 9.37 -29.85 -1.08
N GLY A 185 9.78 -29.09 -2.10
CA GLY A 185 9.89 -27.64 -1.99
C GLY A 185 8.54 -26.98 -1.66
N ILE A 186 7.47 -27.43 -2.31
CA ILE A 186 6.12 -26.89 -2.14
C ILE A 186 5.51 -27.28 -0.79
N PHE A 187 5.81 -28.47 -0.26
CA PHE A 187 5.48 -28.82 1.12
C PHE A 187 6.07 -27.80 2.11
N CYS A 188 7.37 -27.50 2.00
CA CYS A 188 8.03 -26.54 2.87
C CYS A 188 7.48 -25.11 2.71
N ILE A 189 7.17 -24.70 1.47
CA ILE A 189 6.54 -23.39 1.22
C ILE A 189 5.14 -23.30 1.84
N GLY A 190 4.33 -24.36 1.70
CA GLY A 190 3.01 -24.44 2.31
C GLY A 190 3.08 -24.34 3.84
N TRP A 191 4.03 -25.05 4.46
CA TRP A 191 4.25 -24.96 5.90
C TRP A 191 4.62 -23.54 6.33
N ARG A 192 5.62 -22.94 5.69
CA ARG A 192 6.03 -21.56 5.99
C ARG A 192 4.87 -20.58 5.90
N ALA A 193 4.08 -20.68 4.82
CA ALA A 193 2.93 -19.81 4.61
C ALA A 193 1.90 -19.90 5.76
N ALA A 194 1.66 -21.10 6.29
CA ALA A 194 0.73 -21.33 7.39
C ALA A 194 1.24 -20.78 8.73
N VAL A 195 2.56 -20.77 8.98
CA VAL A 195 3.15 -20.21 10.21
C VAL A 195 3.16 -18.68 10.20
N THR A 196 3.36 -18.06 9.04
CA THR A 196 3.39 -16.59 8.89
C THR A 196 2.02 -15.91 8.93
N LEU A 197 0.93 -16.70 9.01
CA LEU A 197 -0.45 -16.24 9.01
C LEU A 197 -0.88 -15.80 10.42
N ASP A 198 -0.93 -14.50 10.69
CA ASP A 198 -1.56 -13.95 11.90
C ASP A 198 -3.04 -13.66 11.63
N ALA A 199 -3.93 -14.42 12.28
CA ALA A 199 -5.38 -14.30 12.09
C ALA A 199 -5.92 -12.91 12.50
N SER A 200 -5.23 -12.20 13.40
CA SER A 200 -5.64 -10.86 13.85
C SER A 200 -5.48 -9.77 12.77
N GLN A 201 -4.64 -10.03 11.76
CA GLN A 201 -4.38 -9.10 10.64
C GLN A 201 -5.36 -9.28 9.47
N LEU A 202 -6.27 -10.26 9.55
CA LEU A 202 -7.25 -10.54 8.49
C LEU A 202 -8.47 -9.61 8.57
N ASP A 203 -8.72 -9.02 9.73
CA ASP A 203 -9.84 -8.10 9.97
C ASP A 203 -9.75 -6.89 9.03
N GLY A 204 -10.77 -6.72 8.18
CA GLY A 204 -10.83 -5.68 7.16
C GLY A 204 -10.27 -6.07 5.78
N LEU A 205 -9.35 -7.03 5.71
CA LEU A 205 -8.76 -7.48 4.44
C LEU A 205 -9.57 -8.57 3.72
N VAL A 206 -10.51 -9.19 4.42
CA VAL A 206 -11.39 -10.25 3.88
C VAL A 206 -12.12 -9.82 2.61
N VAL A 207 -12.59 -8.56 2.55
CA VAL A 207 -13.28 -8.01 1.37
C VAL A 207 -12.37 -8.03 0.16
N TYR A 208 -11.15 -7.51 0.29
CA TYR A 208 -10.15 -7.55 -0.79
C TYR A 208 -9.85 -8.99 -1.23
N MET A 209 -9.55 -9.87 -0.28
CA MET A 209 -9.13 -11.24 -0.59
C MET A 209 -10.21 -12.02 -1.33
N LEU A 210 -11.45 -11.98 -0.84
CA LEU A 210 -12.56 -12.71 -1.46
C LEU A 210 -12.94 -12.12 -2.83
N SER A 211 -12.95 -10.80 -2.96
CA SER A 211 -13.19 -10.14 -4.25
C SER A 211 -12.07 -10.46 -5.26
N ALA A 212 -10.81 -10.48 -4.83
CA ALA A 212 -9.67 -10.86 -5.67
C ALA A 212 -9.73 -12.34 -6.09
N ILE A 213 -10.10 -13.26 -5.19
CA ILE A 213 -10.28 -14.68 -5.50
C ILE A 213 -11.36 -14.87 -6.57
N VAL A 214 -12.52 -14.24 -6.41
CA VAL A 214 -13.62 -14.34 -7.37
C VAL A 214 -13.22 -13.72 -8.71
N LEU A 215 -12.60 -12.54 -8.71
CA LEU A 215 -12.11 -11.89 -9.93
C LEU A 215 -11.11 -12.79 -10.68
N VAL A 216 -10.09 -13.31 -10.00
CA VAL A 216 -9.07 -14.15 -10.62
C VAL A 216 -9.64 -15.47 -11.11
N THR A 217 -10.59 -16.06 -10.37
CA THR A 217 -11.30 -17.27 -10.80
C THR A 217 -12.09 -17.01 -12.08
N LEU A 218 -12.83 -15.90 -12.15
CA LEU A 218 -13.55 -15.48 -13.35
C LEU A 218 -12.58 -15.27 -14.52
N LEU A 219 -11.50 -14.50 -14.32
CA LEU A 219 -10.53 -14.22 -15.37
C LEU A 219 -9.86 -15.50 -15.89
N CYS A 220 -9.41 -16.37 -14.99
CA CYS A 220 -8.59 -17.54 -15.32
C CYS A 220 -9.39 -18.69 -15.92
N PHE A 221 -10.61 -18.95 -15.43
CA PHE A 221 -11.38 -20.12 -15.81
C PHE A 221 -12.60 -19.81 -16.67
N VAL A 222 -13.04 -18.56 -16.74
CA VAL A 222 -14.22 -18.17 -17.53
C VAL A 222 -13.80 -17.25 -18.67
N VAL A 223 -13.27 -16.07 -18.36
CA VAL A 223 -13.05 -14.98 -19.33
C VAL A 223 -11.99 -15.34 -20.37
N PHE A 224 -10.73 -15.55 -19.97
CA PHE A 224 -9.64 -15.73 -20.92
C PHE A 224 -9.76 -17.02 -21.74
N PRO A 225 -9.99 -18.20 -21.14
CA PRO A 225 -10.20 -19.41 -21.93
C PRO A 225 -11.39 -19.32 -22.87
N ALA A 226 -12.50 -18.66 -22.49
CA ALA A 226 -13.65 -18.51 -23.38
C ALA A 226 -13.38 -17.53 -24.53
N ILE A 227 -12.73 -16.39 -24.28
CA ILE A 227 -12.35 -15.44 -25.33
C ILE A 227 -11.43 -16.13 -26.33
N VAL A 228 -10.36 -16.78 -25.85
CA VAL A 228 -9.43 -17.47 -26.75
C VAL A 228 -10.12 -18.61 -27.51
N ALA A 229 -10.96 -19.42 -26.86
CA ALA A 229 -11.65 -20.53 -27.53
C ALA A 229 -12.74 -20.11 -28.54
N THR A 230 -13.22 -18.87 -28.48
CA THR A 230 -14.23 -18.32 -29.39
C THR A 230 -13.63 -17.63 -30.61
N VAL A 231 -12.43 -17.04 -30.46
CA VAL A 231 -11.76 -16.34 -31.57
C VAL A 231 -10.70 -17.22 -32.24
N THR A 232 -10.13 -18.20 -31.55
CA THR A 232 -9.09 -19.10 -32.07
C THR A 232 -9.61 -20.52 -32.29
N PRO A 233 -8.91 -21.35 -33.11
CA PRO A 233 -9.28 -22.75 -33.29
C PRO A 233 -8.91 -23.63 -32.08
N PHE A 234 -8.33 -23.07 -31.02
CA PHE A 234 -8.05 -23.78 -29.79
C PHE A 234 -9.33 -24.01 -28.99
N GLY A 235 -9.47 -25.21 -28.40
CA GLY A 235 -10.57 -25.54 -27.51
C GLY A 235 -10.32 -25.04 -26.09
N TYR A 236 -11.40 -24.79 -25.34
CA TYR A 236 -11.31 -24.40 -23.91
C TYR A 236 -10.43 -25.36 -23.10
N ARG A 237 -10.64 -26.67 -23.29
CA ARG A 237 -9.87 -27.72 -22.59
C ARG A 237 -8.38 -27.68 -22.95
N GLU A 238 -8.04 -27.41 -24.21
CA GLU A 238 -6.64 -27.29 -24.65
C GLU A 238 -5.97 -26.11 -23.94
N ILE A 239 -6.63 -24.95 -23.90
CA ILE A 239 -6.11 -23.73 -23.27
C ILE A 239 -5.86 -23.94 -21.78
N VAL A 240 -6.85 -24.49 -21.05
CA VAL A 240 -6.72 -24.78 -19.62
C VAL A 240 -5.67 -25.86 -19.36
N SER A 241 -5.55 -26.87 -20.24
CA SER A 241 -4.57 -27.94 -20.08
C SER A 241 -3.12 -27.43 -20.18
N VAL A 242 -2.85 -26.45 -21.03
CA VAL A 242 -1.51 -25.87 -21.22
C VAL A 242 -1.08 -25.03 -20.01
N SER A 243 -2.01 -24.31 -19.38
CA SER A 243 -1.71 -23.47 -18.22
C SER A 243 -1.72 -24.22 -16.89
N ARG A 244 -2.35 -25.40 -16.80
CA ARG A 244 -2.61 -26.12 -15.54
C ARG A 244 -1.37 -26.38 -14.68
N GLU A 245 -0.33 -26.98 -15.26
CA GLU A 245 0.92 -27.31 -14.55
C GLU A 245 1.68 -26.06 -14.07
N PRO A 246 1.98 -25.07 -14.95
CA PRO A 246 2.62 -23.84 -14.49
C PRO A 246 1.74 -23.04 -13.52
N MET A 247 0.41 -23.09 -13.62
CA MET A 247 -0.50 -22.37 -12.71
C MET A 247 -0.40 -22.89 -11.28
N ILE A 248 -0.39 -24.21 -11.09
CA ILE A 248 -0.26 -24.83 -9.77
C ILE A 248 1.12 -24.55 -9.18
N THR A 249 2.16 -24.68 -10.00
CA THR A 249 3.53 -24.39 -9.57
C THR A 249 3.66 -22.92 -9.16
N ALA A 250 3.13 -21.99 -9.96
CA ALA A 250 3.17 -20.56 -9.68
C ALA A 250 2.34 -20.17 -8.45
N PHE A 251 1.20 -20.82 -8.23
CA PHE A 251 0.41 -20.65 -7.01
C PHE A 251 1.19 -21.08 -5.77
N ALA A 252 1.85 -22.24 -5.84
CA ALA A 252 2.63 -22.78 -4.74
C ALA A 252 3.87 -21.94 -4.44
N THR A 253 4.60 -21.50 -5.46
CA THR A 253 5.81 -20.66 -5.29
C THR A 253 5.50 -19.19 -5.06
N GLY A 254 4.26 -18.75 -5.29
CA GLY A 254 3.87 -17.33 -5.26
C GLY A 254 4.56 -16.49 -6.35
N SER A 255 5.12 -17.13 -7.39
CA SER A 255 5.99 -16.45 -8.35
C SER A 255 5.72 -16.88 -9.80
N PHE A 256 5.19 -15.95 -10.59
CA PHE A 256 5.09 -16.10 -12.05
C PHE A 256 6.46 -16.26 -12.73
N PHE A 257 7.49 -15.56 -12.21
CA PHE A 257 8.85 -15.59 -12.75
C PHE A 257 9.38 -17.02 -12.83
N SER A 258 9.19 -17.80 -11.75
CA SER A 258 9.71 -19.16 -11.61
C SER A 258 9.22 -20.17 -12.65
N VAL A 259 8.09 -19.90 -13.31
CA VAL A 259 7.44 -20.86 -14.24
C VAL A 259 7.50 -20.42 -15.71
N LEU A 260 8.16 -19.31 -16.03
CA LEU A 260 8.26 -18.81 -17.41
C LEU A 260 8.77 -19.87 -18.42
N PRO A 261 9.83 -20.65 -18.13
CA PRO A 261 10.30 -21.67 -19.06
C PRO A 261 9.25 -22.76 -19.32
N VAL A 262 8.49 -23.13 -18.29
CA VAL A 262 7.42 -24.15 -18.39
C VAL A 262 6.29 -23.66 -19.29
N ILE A 263 5.91 -22.39 -19.17
CA ILE A 263 4.87 -21.78 -20.02
C ILE A 263 5.32 -21.80 -21.48
N VAL A 264 6.54 -21.36 -21.77
CA VAL A 264 7.09 -21.34 -23.14
C VAL A 264 7.07 -22.73 -23.76
N GLU A 265 7.55 -23.74 -23.04
CA GLU A 265 7.58 -25.12 -23.54
C GLU A 265 6.18 -25.70 -23.77
N ASN A 266 5.24 -25.46 -22.86
CA ASN A 266 3.88 -25.98 -22.98
C ASN A 266 3.11 -25.31 -24.13
N THR A 267 3.24 -23.98 -24.30
CA THR A 267 2.62 -23.27 -25.43
C THR A 267 3.28 -23.65 -26.76
N LYS A 268 4.60 -23.81 -26.79
CA LYS A 268 5.36 -24.28 -27.97
C LYS A 268 4.89 -25.66 -28.41
N LYS A 269 4.75 -26.62 -27.48
CA LYS A 269 4.23 -27.96 -27.77
C LYS A 269 2.81 -27.92 -28.35
N LEU A 270 1.91 -27.13 -27.76
CA LEU A 270 0.54 -27.01 -28.27
C LEU A 270 0.48 -26.39 -29.67
N LEU A 271 1.27 -25.35 -29.93
CA LEU A 271 1.38 -24.73 -31.25
C LEU A 271 1.90 -25.72 -32.29
N LYS A 272 2.93 -26.49 -31.95
CA LYS A 272 3.53 -27.51 -32.83
C LYS A 272 2.55 -28.63 -33.18
N GLN A 273 1.75 -29.09 -32.21
CA GLN A 273 0.74 -30.12 -32.44
C GLN A 273 -0.34 -29.65 -33.43
N LYS A 274 -0.75 -28.39 -33.34
CA LYS A 274 -1.84 -27.84 -34.18
C LYS A 274 -1.35 -27.32 -35.53
N TYR A 275 -0.10 -26.85 -35.60
CA TYR A 275 0.52 -26.27 -36.78
C TYR A 275 1.94 -26.83 -37.01
N PRO A 276 2.09 -28.12 -37.34
CA PRO A 276 3.40 -28.77 -37.46
C PRO A 276 4.25 -28.23 -38.62
N GLN A 277 3.65 -27.50 -39.57
CA GLN A 277 4.30 -27.01 -40.79
C GLN A 277 4.96 -25.63 -40.64
N ASP A 278 4.80 -24.93 -39.51
CA ASP A 278 5.26 -23.54 -39.36
C ASP A 278 6.14 -23.37 -38.09
N SER A 279 7.44 -23.58 -38.26
CA SER A 279 8.44 -23.50 -37.18
C SER A 279 8.66 -22.08 -36.65
N ASP A 280 8.18 -21.04 -37.34
CA ASP A 280 8.25 -19.67 -36.84
C ASP A 280 7.21 -19.40 -35.76
N LEU A 281 6.15 -20.21 -35.66
CA LEU A 281 5.13 -20.09 -34.60
C LEU A 281 5.67 -20.52 -33.23
N GLU A 282 6.59 -21.49 -33.21
CA GLU A 282 7.26 -21.93 -31.98
C GLU A 282 8.01 -20.76 -31.34
N LYS A 283 8.68 -19.94 -32.16
CA LYS A 283 9.43 -18.74 -31.73
C LYS A 283 8.52 -17.67 -31.11
N ILE A 284 7.23 -17.63 -31.44
CA ILE A 284 6.30 -16.64 -30.84
C ILE A 284 6.21 -16.85 -29.33
N SER A 285 6.16 -18.11 -28.86
CA SER A 285 6.11 -18.41 -27.43
C SER A 285 7.40 -17.93 -26.73
N GLU A 286 8.54 -18.19 -27.36
CA GLU A 286 9.87 -17.79 -26.87
C GLU A 286 10.07 -16.27 -26.79
N ILE A 287 9.37 -15.50 -27.62
CA ILE A 287 9.43 -14.03 -27.64
C ILE A 287 8.41 -13.44 -26.66
N ILE A 288 7.15 -13.86 -26.76
CA ILE A 288 6.02 -13.15 -26.15
C ILE A 288 5.91 -13.45 -24.66
N VAL A 289 6.13 -14.70 -24.24
CA VAL A 289 5.99 -15.07 -22.83
C VAL A 289 7.01 -14.32 -21.95
N PRO A 290 8.32 -14.25 -22.28
CA PRO A 290 9.25 -13.45 -21.48
C PRO A 290 8.96 -11.94 -21.53
N ILE A 291 8.54 -11.40 -22.68
CA ILE A 291 8.13 -9.99 -22.79
C ILE A 291 6.97 -9.68 -21.84
N SER A 292 5.99 -10.58 -21.75
CA SER A 292 4.81 -10.39 -20.89
C SER A 292 5.16 -10.20 -19.41
N PHE A 293 6.30 -10.71 -18.93
CA PHE A 293 6.75 -10.48 -17.56
C PHE A 293 7.16 -9.03 -17.29
N SER A 294 7.78 -8.38 -18.29
CA SER A 294 8.22 -6.99 -18.19
C SER A 294 7.04 -6.01 -18.28
N LEU A 295 6.01 -6.35 -19.05
CA LEU A 295 4.84 -5.51 -19.25
C LEU A 295 3.90 -5.49 -18.04
N PRO A 296 3.10 -4.43 -17.86
CA PRO A 296 2.09 -4.36 -16.81
C PRO A 296 0.84 -5.13 -17.24
N VAL A 297 0.93 -6.46 -17.23
CA VAL A 297 -0.11 -7.39 -17.67
C VAL A 297 -0.38 -8.48 -16.64
N GLY A 298 -1.45 -9.25 -16.86
CA GLY A 298 -1.79 -10.38 -16.01
C GLY A 298 -1.95 -9.96 -14.55
N GLY A 299 -1.32 -10.71 -13.65
CA GLY A 299 -1.41 -10.53 -12.20
C GLY A 299 -0.97 -9.16 -11.69
N LYS A 300 -0.03 -8.50 -12.36
CA LYS A 300 0.42 -7.16 -11.95
C LYS A 300 -0.74 -6.15 -11.90
N LEU A 301 -1.74 -6.33 -12.77
CA LEU A 301 -2.92 -5.46 -12.80
C LEU A 301 -3.77 -5.58 -11.52
N LEU A 302 -3.66 -6.67 -10.74
CA LEU A 302 -4.37 -6.80 -9.47
C LEU A 302 -3.92 -5.77 -8.42
N ALA A 303 -2.73 -5.17 -8.56
CA ALA A 303 -2.35 -4.01 -7.74
C ALA A 303 -3.36 -2.86 -7.88
N LEU A 304 -3.94 -2.67 -9.07
CA LEU A 304 -4.98 -1.67 -9.29
C LEU A 304 -6.28 -1.99 -8.53
N LEU A 305 -6.62 -3.28 -8.40
CA LEU A 305 -7.74 -3.70 -7.55
C LEU A 305 -7.47 -3.35 -6.08
N PHE A 306 -6.24 -3.59 -5.59
CA PHE A 306 -5.90 -3.24 -4.21
C PHE A 306 -6.03 -1.73 -3.97
N VAL A 307 -5.62 -0.89 -4.92
CA VAL A 307 -5.76 0.57 -4.81
C VAL A 307 -7.24 0.98 -4.71
N LEU A 308 -8.12 0.37 -5.52
CA LEU A 308 -9.57 0.62 -5.44
C LEU A 308 -10.14 0.16 -4.09
N PHE A 309 -9.70 -1.02 -3.60
CA PHE A 309 -10.07 -1.49 -2.28
C PHE A 309 -9.57 -0.55 -1.20
N ALA A 310 -8.31 -0.11 -1.24
CA ALA A 310 -7.70 0.74 -0.22
C ALA A 310 -8.38 2.11 -0.18
N ALA A 311 -8.70 2.69 -1.34
CA ALA A 311 -9.48 3.92 -1.43
C ALA A 311 -10.87 3.75 -0.81
N TRP A 312 -11.61 2.71 -1.19
CA TRP A 312 -12.92 2.42 -0.60
C TRP A 312 -12.85 2.15 0.92
N PHE A 313 -11.89 1.34 1.36
CA PHE A 313 -11.70 0.94 2.75
C PHE A 313 -11.26 2.12 3.64
N SER A 314 -10.61 3.12 3.05
CA SER A 314 -10.24 4.38 3.72
C SER A 314 -11.37 5.42 3.72
N GLY A 315 -12.54 5.10 3.16
CA GLY A 315 -13.68 6.02 3.04
C GLY A 315 -13.55 7.03 1.91
N ALA A 316 -12.56 6.89 1.03
CA ALA A 316 -12.29 7.83 -0.04
C ALA A 316 -13.21 7.57 -1.26
N HIS A 317 -13.94 8.58 -1.72
CA HIS A 317 -14.84 8.49 -2.86
C HIS A 317 -14.04 8.37 -4.18
N ILE A 318 -14.23 7.28 -4.92
CA ILE A 318 -13.54 7.04 -6.18
C ILE A 318 -14.39 7.61 -7.32
N SER A 319 -13.96 8.74 -7.88
CA SER A 319 -14.64 9.35 -9.03
C SER A 319 -14.31 8.63 -10.35
N PHE A 320 -15.09 8.88 -11.40
CA PHE A 320 -14.78 8.38 -12.75
C PHE A 320 -13.41 8.89 -13.25
N THR A 321 -13.05 10.14 -12.92
CA THR A 321 -11.74 10.72 -13.25
C THR A 321 -10.60 9.95 -12.61
N ASP A 322 -10.80 9.43 -11.40
CA ASP A 322 -9.78 8.65 -10.70
C ASP A 322 -9.52 7.30 -11.40
N HIS A 323 -10.55 6.70 -12.02
CA HIS A 323 -10.37 5.50 -12.84
C HIS A 323 -9.51 5.78 -14.09
N ILE A 324 -9.73 6.92 -14.75
CA ILE A 324 -8.89 7.35 -15.89
C ILE A 324 -7.44 7.59 -15.42
N ASN A 325 -7.26 8.27 -14.28
CA ASN A 325 -5.93 8.51 -13.71
C ASN A 325 -5.21 7.20 -13.37
N LEU A 326 -5.93 6.19 -12.85
CA LEU A 326 -5.37 4.87 -12.59
C LEU A 326 -4.82 4.21 -13.88
N VAL A 327 -5.50 4.38 -15.01
CA VAL A 327 -5.05 3.86 -16.31
C VAL A 327 -3.88 4.65 -16.88
N VAL A 328 -3.93 5.98 -16.83
CA VAL A 328 -2.92 6.84 -17.47
C VAL A 328 -1.64 6.93 -16.64
N ALA A 329 -1.77 7.14 -15.33
CA ALA A 329 -0.65 7.34 -14.42
C ALA A 329 -0.29 6.09 -13.61
N GLY A 330 -1.26 5.24 -13.28
CA GLY A 330 -1.00 4.05 -12.46
C GLY A 330 -0.44 2.86 -13.23
N LEU A 331 -1.00 2.58 -14.41
CA LEU A 331 -0.58 1.46 -15.27
C LEU A 331 0.92 1.50 -15.64
N PRO A 332 1.53 2.66 -15.98
CA PRO A 332 2.97 2.77 -16.19
C PRO A 332 3.83 2.44 -14.96
N GLN A 333 3.34 2.66 -13.74
CA GLN A 333 4.12 2.34 -12.54
C GLN A 333 4.32 0.83 -12.38
N LEU A 334 3.41 0.03 -12.94
CA LEU A 334 3.45 -1.45 -12.91
C LEU A 334 4.47 -2.07 -13.87
N PHE A 335 5.23 -1.27 -14.63
CA PHE A 335 6.43 -1.75 -15.30
C PHE A 335 7.51 -2.17 -14.28
N GLY A 336 7.55 -1.51 -13.12
CA GLY A 336 8.41 -1.86 -11.99
C GLY A 336 7.90 -3.06 -11.19
N SER A 337 8.38 -3.20 -9.96
CA SER A 337 7.79 -4.14 -9.00
C SER A 337 6.44 -3.60 -8.50
N THR A 338 5.49 -4.50 -8.25
CA THR A 338 4.17 -4.11 -7.71
C THR A 338 4.28 -3.46 -6.34
N THR A 339 5.25 -3.87 -5.52
CA THR A 339 5.55 -3.26 -4.22
C THR A 339 6.00 -1.80 -4.34
N LEU A 340 6.93 -1.49 -5.26
CA LEU A 340 7.37 -0.10 -5.46
C LEU A 340 6.27 0.75 -6.09
N ALA A 341 5.52 0.17 -7.04
CA ALA A 341 4.38 0.83 -7.65
C ALA A 341 3.30 1.15 -6.61
N MET A 342 3.04 0.25 -5.65
CA MET A 342 1.96 0.42 -4.68
C MET A 342 2.09 1.69 -3.85
N GLN A 343 3.31 2.05 -3.42
CA GLN A 343 3.53 3.28 -2.66
C GLN A 343 3.08 4.53 -3.45
N ASN A 344 3.48 4.61 -4.72
CA ASN A 344 3.08 5.68 -5.63
C ASN A 344 1.58 5.63 -5.97
N LEU A 345 1.02 4.43 -6.13
CA LEU A 345 -0.39 4.24 -6.46
C LEU A 345 -1.32 4.66 -5.31
N LEU A 346 -1.00 4.32 -4.07
CA LEU A 346 -1.78 4.75 -2.90
C LEU A 346 -1.73 6.26 -2.73
N GLU A 347 -0.55 6.86 -2.94
CA GLU A 347 -0.37 8.31 -2.90
C GLU A 347 -1.21 9.03 -3.96
N LEU A 348 -1.37 8.45 -5.16
CA LEU A 348 -2.19 9.04 -6.23
C LEU A 348 -3.65 9.22 -5.81
N PHE A 349 -4.13 8.39 -4.90
CA PHE A 349 -5.49 8.41 -4.34
C PHE A 349 -5.57 9.07 -2.96
N ASN A 350 -4.46 9.61 -2.44
CA ASN A 350 -4.37 10.17 -1.09
C ASN A 350 -4.85 9.17 -0.03
N VAL A 351 -4.48 7.90 -0.23
CA VAL A 351 -4.70 6.84 0.75
C VAL A 351 -3.47 6.78 1.65
N SER A 352 -3.65 6.57 2.96
CA SER A 352 -2.51 6.59 3.87
C SER A 352 -1.52 5.47 3.57
N GLY A 353 -0.26 5.70 3.95
CA GLY A 353 0.77 4.67 3.84
C GLY A 353 0.55 3.46 4.76
N ALA A 354 -0.45 3.47 5.68
CA ALA A 354 -0.83 2.26 6.41
C ALA A 354 -1.44 1.18 5.50
N MET A 355 -2.13 1.58 4.42
CA MET A 355 -2.67 0.62 3.45
C MET A 355 -1.56 -0.12 2.69
N PHE A 356 -0.33 0.40 2.70
CA PHE A 356 0.82 -0.33 2.19
C PHE A 356 1.16 -1.55 3.06
N ASP A 357 1.01 -1.45 4.38
CA ASP A 357 1.22 -2.59 5.28
C ASP A 357 0.11 -3.65 5.05
N PHE A 358 -1.14 -3.22 4.87
CA PHE A 358 -2.24 -4.11 4.45
C PHE A 358 -1.96 -4.77 3.10
N TYR A 359 -1.39 -4.03 2.15
CA TYR A 359 -1.00 -4.59 0.86
C TYR A 359 0.06 -5.68 1.03
N LEU A 360 1.11 -5.44 1.81
CA LEU A 360 2.17 -6.42 2.05
C LEU A 360 1.62 -7.70 2.71
N VAL A 361 0.73 -7.54 3.69
CA VAL A 361 0.03 -8.68 4.30
C VAL A 361 -0.77 -9.41 3.22
N ALA A 362 -1.62 -8.72 2.48
CA ALA A 362 -2.44 -9.32 1.44
C ALA A 362 -1.64 -10.06 0.37
N GLU A 363 -0.53 -9.45 -0.07
CA GLU A 363 0.38 -9.98 -1.08
C GLU A 363 1.06 -11.25 -0.57
N ASN A 364 1.55 -11.26 0.67
CA ASN A 364 2.16 -12.43 1.30
C ASN A 364 1.18 -13.59 1.51
N LEU A 365 -0.09 -13.29 1.81
CA LEU A 365 -1.12 -14.29 2.06
C LEU A 365 -1.65 -14.93 0.78
N ILE A 366 -2.21 -14.12 -0.12
CA ILE A 366 -2.94 -14.64 -1.29
C ILE A 366 -2.69 -13.83 -2.56
N GLY A 367 -2.37 -12.54 -2.44
CA GLY A 367 -2.19 -11.61 -3.57
C GLY A 367 -1.12 -12.07 -4.55
N ALA A 368 0.09 -12.41 -4.07
CA ALA A 368 1.16 -12.90 -4.92
C ALA A 368 0.79 -14.21 -5.64
N ARG A 369 0.07 -15.11 -4.96
CA ARG A 369 -0.36 -16.40 -5.50
C ARG A 369 -1.43 -16.24 -6.57
N LEU A 370 -2.42 -15.38 -6.33
CA LEU A 370 -3.47 -15.04 -7.30
C LEU A 370 -2.90 -14.30 -8.52
N SER A 371 -2.00 -13.34 -8.28
CA SER A 371 -1.25 -12.64 -9.31
C SER A 371 -0.45 -13.61 -10.17
N ALA A 372 0.23 -14.57 -9.55
CA ALA A 372 1.00 -15.58 -10.26
C ALA A 372 0.11 -16.48 -11.14
N ILE A 373 -0.99 -17.02 -10.59
CA ILE A 373 -1.99 -17.80 -11.35
C ILE A 373 -2.48 -17.01 -12.57
N PHE A 374 -2.90 -15.76 -12.34
CA PHE A 374 -3.49 -14.98 -13.40
C PHE A 374 -2.48 -14.64 -14.50
N SER A 375 -1.24 -14.33 -14.12
CA SER A 375 -0.14 -14.11 -15.06
C SER A 375 0.14 -15.34 -15.91
N VAL A 376 0.11 -16.55 -15.32
CA VAL A 376 0.28 -17.80 -16.08
C VAL A 376 -0.79 -17.95 -17.16
N VAL A 377 -2.06 -17.75 -16.81
CA VAL A 377 -3.17 -17.90 -17.78
C VAL A 377 -3.07 -16.83 -18.87
N PHE A 378 -2.84 -15.57 -18.48
CA PHE A 378 -2.65 -14.46 -19.41
C PHE A 378 -1.51 -14.76 -20.41
N SER A 379 -0.34 -15.15 -19.91
CA SER A 379 0.85 -15.43 -20.72
C SER A 379 0.77 -16.75 -21.48
N SER A 380 -0.13 -17.66 -21.11
CA SER A 380 -0.43 -18.86 -21.92
C SER A 380 -1.39 -18.53 -23.06
N CYS A 381 -2.37 -17.66 -22.83
CA CYS A 381 -3.34 -17.22 -23.84
C CYS A 381 -2.74 -16.29 -24.90
N LEU A 382 -1.83 -15.41 -24.50
CA LEU A 382 -1.29 -14.36 -25.35
C LEU A 382 -0.54 -14.89 -26.61
N PRO A 383 0.41 -15.85 -26.50
CA PRO A 383 1.06 -16.45 -27.68
C PRO A 383 0.07 -17.15 -28.62
N LEU A 384 -0.97 -17.78 -28.11
CA LEU A 384 -1.98 -18.48 -28.91
C LEU A 384 -2.80 -17.51 -29.77
N LEU A 385 -3.19 -16.37 -29.20
CA LEU A 385 -3.88 -15.30 -29.91
C LEU A 385 -2.98 -14.69 -31.00
N ILE A 386 -1.73 -14.39 -30.67
CA ILE A 386 -0.77 -13.79 -31.62
C ILE A 386 -0.44 -14.77 -32.75
N ALA A 387 -0.19 -16.04 -32.46
CA ALA A 387 0.05 -17.07 -33.46
C ALA A 387 -1.12 -17.19 -34.43
N THR A 388 -2.35 -17.22 -33.90
CA THR A 388 -3.58 -17.28 -34.72
C THR A 388 -3.74 -16.03 -35.59
N ALA A 389 -3.44 -14.85 -35.05
CA ALA A 389 -3.48 -13.58 -35.78
C ALA A 389 -2.44 -13.51 -36.90
N MET A 390 -1.25 -14.07 -36.69
CA MET A 390 -0.19 -14.11 -37.68
C MET A 390 -0.57 -14.96 -38.88
N LEU A 391 -1.21 -16.10 -38.63
CA LEU A 391 -1.72 -17.01 -39.65
C LEU A 391 -2.99 -16.49 -40.36
N LYS A 392 -3.61 -15.41 -39.86
CA LYS A 392 -4.93 -14.93 -40.30
C LYS A 392 -6.01 -16.03 -40.23
N ARG A 393 -5.93 -16.90 -39.23
CA ARG A 393 -6.84 -18.05 -39.04
C ARG A 393 -7.77 -17.89 -37.84
N PHE A 394 -8.20 -16.66 -37.57
CA PHE A 394 -9.24 -16.44 -36.55
C PHE A 394 -10.51 -17.20 -36.97
N THR A 395 -11.01 -18.05 -36.09
CA THR A 395 -12.23 -18.83 -36.30
C THR A 395 -13.32 -18.27 -35.39
N ILE A 396 -13.76 -17.04 -35.69
CA ILE A 396 -14.71 -16.32 -34.84
C ILE A 396 -16.06 -17.06 -34.85
N LYS A 397 -16.38 -17.69 -33.72
CA LYS A 397 -17.68 -18.35 -33.50
C LYS A 397 -18.72 -17.31 -33.06
N TRP A 398 -19.21 -16.49 -33.98
CA TRP A 398 -20.07 -15.32 -33.70
C TRP A 398 -21.22 -15.58 -32.73
N ARG A 399 -21.97 -16.69 -32.89
CA ARG A 399 -23.07 -17.04 -31.96
C ARG A 399 -22.57 -17.26 -30.53
N VAL A 400 -21.43 -17.94 -30.37
CA VAL A 400 -20.83 -18.21 -29.05
C VAL A 400 -20.19 -16.95 -28.48
N LEU A 401 -19.54 -16.14 -29.33
CA LEU A 401 -18.95 -14.87 -28.94
C LEU A 401 -19.99 -13.89 -28.41
N LEU A 402 -21.09 -13.65 -29.16
CA LEU A 402 -22.18 -12.76 -28.73
C LEU A 402 -22.83 -13.26 -27.44
N ARG A 403 -23.07 -14.57 -27.34
CA ARG A 403 -23.59 -15.19 -26.11
C ARG A 403 -22.65 -14.94 -24.93
N ASN A 404 -21.35 -15.19 -25.09
CA ASN A 404 -20.38 -15.02 -24.02
C ASN A 404 -20.18 -13.55 -23.65
N LEU A 405 -20.26 -12.63 -24.62
CA LEU A 405 -20.13 -11.19 -24.40
C LEU A 405 -21.31 -10.62 -23.60
N ALA A 406 -22.48 -11.28 -23.64
CA ALA A 406 -23.61 -10.95 -22.76
C ALA A 406 -23.57 -11.70 -21.41
N ILE A 407 -23.34 -13.02 -21.43
CA ILE A 407 -23.43 -13.87 -20.24
C ILE A 407 -22.29 -13.60 -19.26
N ILE A 408 -21.05 -13.46 -19.73
CA ILE A 408 -19.89 -13.35 -18.83
C ILE A 408 -19.95 -12.07 -17.98
N PRO A 409 -20.22 -10.87 -18.54
CA PRO A 409 -20.41 -9.68 -17.72
C PRO A 409 -21.57 -9.81 -16.74
N LEU A 410 -22.72 -10.37 -17.17
CA LEU A 410 -23.88 -10.58 -16.31
C LEU A 410 -23.55 -11.48 -15.12
N VAL A 411 -22.92 -12.64 -15.36
CA VAL A 411 -22.50 -13.58 -14.31
C VAL A 411 -21.49 -12.93 -13.37
N SER A 412 -20.59 -12.09 -13.90
CA SER A 412 -19.57 -11.40 -13.08
C SER A 412 -20.21 -10.33 -12.19
N VAL A 413 -21.15 -9.55 -12.71
CA VAL A 413 -21.94 -8.59 -11.93
C VAL A 413 -22.74 -9.29 -10.84
N LEU A 414 -23.41 -10.40 -11.16
CA LEU A 414 -24.13 -11.20 -10.18
C LEU A 414 -23.21 -11.77 -9.09
N ALA A 415 -22.00 -12.23 -9.47
CA ALA A 415 -21.02 -12.72 -8.52
C ALA A 415 -20.54 -11.61 -7.57
N PHE A 416 -20.27 -10.40 -8.09
CA PHE A 416 -19.87 -9.25 -7.27
C PHE A 416 -21.00 -8.78 -6.36
N ILE A 417 -22.24 -8.70 -6.85
CA ILE A 417 -23.40 -8.35 -6.02
C ILE A 417 -23.63 -9.40 -4.92
N SER A 418 -23.47 -10.69 -5.24
CA SER A 418 -23.57 -11.77 -4.26
C SER A 418 -22.50 -11.65 -3.16
N LEU A 419 -21.26 -11.31 -3.54
CA LEU A 419 -20.21 -11.00 -2.57
C LEU A 419 -20.59 -9.82 -1.69
N ARG A 420 -21.13 -8.74 -2.25
CA ARG A 420 -21.57 -7.57 -1.49
C ARG A 420 -22.59 -7.95 -0.41
N PHE A 421 -23.64 -8.70 -0.78
CA PHE A 421 -24.62 -9.18 0.20
C PHE A 421 -23.99 -10.09 1.27
N SER A 422 -23.03 -10.93 0.87
CA SER A 422 -22.30 -11.77 1.83
C SER A 422 -21.49 -10.91 2.81
N PHE A 423 -20.83 -9.85 2.34
CA PHE A 423 -20.09 -8.92 3.21
C PHE A 423 -21.02 -8.13 4.13
N ASP A 424 -22.20 -7.71 3.66
CA ASP A 424 -23.18 -7.01 4.51
C ASP A 424 -23.64 -7.87 5.71
N THR A 425 -23.64 -9.21 5.56
CA THR A 425 -23.92 -10.13 6.68
C THR A 425 -22.74 -10.34 7.63
N ILE A 426 -21.51 -10.13 7.15
CA ILE A 426 -20.28 -10.17 7.95
C ILE A 426 -20.15 -8.79 8.59
N SER A 427 -20.95 -8.53 9.62
CA SER A 427 -21.02 -7.22 10.28
C SER A 427 -19.72 -6.87 11.00
N HIS A 428 -18.75 -6.28 10.30
CA HIS A 428 -17.77 -5.40 10.92
C HIS A 428 -18.35 -4.00 10.94
N GLN A 429 -19.16 -3.68 11.95
CA GLN A 429 -19.45 -2.27 12.26
C GLN A 429 -18.10 -1.56 12.44
N TYR A 430 -17.98 -0.38 11.85
CA TYR A 430 -16.84 0.50 12.06
C TYR A 430 -16.62 0.72 13.55
N GLN A 431 -15.56 0.12 14.08
CA GLN A 431 -15.12 0.28 15.47
C GLN A 431 -13.98 1.32 15.57
N GLY A 432 -13.65 2.06 14.51
CA GLY A 432 -12.52 2.99 14.53
C GLY A 432 -12.67 4.03 15.65
N TYR A 433 -13.82 4.68 15.72
CA TYR A 433 -14.15 5.57 16.83
C TYR A 433 -14.18 4.86 18.18
N THR A 434 -14.87 3.71 18.28
CA THR A 434 -14.98 2.93 19.52
C THR A 434 -13.60 2.52 20.07
N LYS A 435 -12.75 1.94 19.22
CA LYS A 435 -11.36 1.56 19.57
C LYS A 435 -10.51 2.77 19.92
N PHE A 436 -10.72 3.92 19.27
CA PHE A 436 -9.99 5.14 19.57
C PHE A 436 -10.38 5.73 20.92
N ILE A 437 -11.68 5.80 21.23
CA ILE A 437 -12.18 6.34 22.50
C ILE A 437 -12.05 5.36 23.67
N GLU A 438 -11.80 4.08 23.41
CA GLU A 438 -11.46 3.07 24.43
C GLU A 438 -9.98 3.07 24.83
N ARG A 439 -9.12 3.84 24.14
CA ARG A 439 -7.69 3.88 24.47
C ARG A 439 -7.44 4.43 25.88
N ASP A 440 -6.40 3.90 26.50
CA ASP A 440 -5.90 4.32 27.81
C ASP A 440 -4.37 4.42 27.75
N PHE A 441 -3.74 4.89 28.83
CA PHE A 441 -2.29 5.06 28.89
C PHE A 441 -1.54 3.76 28.56
N LEU A 442 -0.50 3.91 27.73
CA LEU A 442 0.43 2.83 27.40
C LEU A 442 1.29 2.46 28.61
N PHE A 443 1.67 3.45 29.41
CA PHE A 443 2.45 3.32 30.63
C PHE A 443 1.58 3.55 31.88
N THR A 444 2.08 3.14 33.04
CA THR A 444 1.43 3.45 34.32
C THR A 444 1.35 4.97 34.50
N GLY A 445 0.17 5.48 34.83
CA GLY A 445 -0.05 6.90 35.15
C GLY A 445 0.16 7.22 36.63
N VAL A 446 0.07 8.50 36.98
CA VAL A 446 0.03 8.99 38.37
C VAL A 446 -1.38 9.39 38.77
N GLU A 447 -1.60 9.59 40.07
CA GLU A 447 -2.83 10.18 40.55
C GLU A 447 -3.01 11.57 39.92
N SER A 448 -4.17 11.77 39.28
CA SER A 448 -4.46 12.98 38.52
C SER A 448 -5.80 13.58 38.90
N ASN A 449 -5.81 14.90 39.10
CA ASN A 449 -7.01 15.70 39.30
C ASN A 449 -7.32 16.50 38.03
N TYR A 450 -8.59 16.67 37.70
CA TYR A 450 -9.05 17.38 36.51
C TYR A 450 -9.97 18.55 36.87
N LEU A 451 -9.58 19.76 36.50
CA LEU A 451 -10.34 20.99 36.71
C LEU A 451 -10.97 21.46 35.39
N GLU A 452 -12.29 21.56 35.36
CA GLU A 452 -13.02 21.98 34.15
C GLU A 452 -12.83 23.46 33.79
N ASN A 453 -12.50 24.31 34.77
CA ASN A 453 -12.35 25.75 34.58
C ASN A 453 -11.12 26.27 35.33
N SER A 454 -10.45 27.24 34.74
CA SER A 454 -9.43 28.05 35.41
C SER A 454 -10.06 29.11 36.32
N PRO A 455 -9.33 29.66 37.31
CA PRO A 455 -9.85 30.69 38.20
C PRO A 455 -10.21 31.97 37.41
N ALA A 456 -11.40 32.52 37.64
CA ALA A 456 -11.88 33.71 36.92
C ALA A 456 -11.03 34.97 37.18
N ASN A 457 -10.38 35.06 38.34
CA ASN A 457 -9.52 36.18 38.74
C ASN A 457 -8.17 35.64 39.24
N VAL A 458 -7.18 35.54 38.36
CA VAL A 458 -5.81 35.26 38.79
C VAL A 458 -5.15 36.60 39.11
N VAL A 459 -5.01 36.88 40.41
CA VAL A 459 -4.26 38.04 40.87
C VAL A 459 -2.80 37.83 40.47
N THR A 460 -2.31 38.61 39.51
CA THR A 460 -0.90 38.67 39.11
C THR A 460 -0.08 39.30 40.23
N LYS A 461 0.15 38.56 41.33
CA LYS A 461 1.23 38.85 42.27
C LYS A 461 2.44 38.04 41.82
N PRO A 462 3.48 38.67 41.24
CA PRO A 462 4.68 37.98 40.81
C PRO A 462 5.50 37.62 42.05
N THR A 463 5.09 36.57 42.75
CA THR A 463 5.97 35.94 43.74
C THR A 463 6.79 34.93 42.96
N PHE A 464 7.90 35.38 42.39
CA PHE A 464 8.77 34.54 41.57
C PHE A 464 9.34 33.42 42.44
N SER A 465 8.72 32.24 42.36
CA SER A 465 9.22 30.99 42.93
C SER A 465 9.58 30.07 41.77
N PRO A 466 10.80 29.50 41.73
CA PRO A 466 11.18 28.54 40.71
C PRO A 466 10.15 27.40 40.59
N VAL A 467 9.75 27.06 39.37
CA VAL A 467 8.73 26.07 39.02
C VAL A 467 9.01 24.74 39.70
N LEU A 468 10.25 24.23 39.62
CA LEU A 468 10.63 22.96 40.26
C LEU A 468 10.42 22.98 41.79
N LYS A 469 10.76 24.09 42.46
CA LYS A 469 10.54 24.23 43.90
C LYS A 469 9.06 24.27 44.24
N ARG A 470 8.26 24.99 43.44
CA ARG A 470 6.80 25.07 43.61
C ARG A 470 6.14 23.70 43.43
N ILE A 471 6.54 22.95 42.40
CA ILE A 471 6.03 21.59 42.14
C ILE A 471 6.36 20.67 43.32
N GLN A 472 7.61 20.69 43.80
CA GLN A 472 8.04 19.87 44.94
C GLN A 472 7.31 20.22 46.25
N GLN A 473 7.15 21.51 46.55
CA GLN A 473 6.44 21.97 47.75
C GLN A 473 4.96 21.60 47.73
N ARG A 474 4.34 21.65 46.54
CA ARG A 474 2.91 21.38 46.36
C ARG A 474 2.60 19.90 46.20
N GLY A 475 3.58 19.07 45.82
CA GLY A 475 3.42 17.64 45.57
C GLY A 475 2.72 17.30 44.25
N PHE A 476 2.45 18.29 43.39
CA PHE A 476 1.89 18.07 42.05
C PHE A 476 2.31 19.14 41.06
N ILE A 477 2.41 18.77 39.78
CA ILE A 477 2.57 19.70 38.64
C ILE A 477 1.20 20.10 38.11
N ARG A 478 1.01 21.39 37.81
CA ARG A 478 -0.24 21.91 37.24
C ARG A 478 -0.07 22.18 35.75
N VAL A 479 -0.82 21.45 34.95
CA VAL A 479 -0.71 21.40 33.49
C VAL A 479 -1.97 21.97 32.86
N GLY A 480 -1.85 23.02 32.06
CA GLY A 480 -2.96 23.50 31.24
C GLY A 480 -3.13 22.65 29.98
N TYR A 481 -4.34 22.16 29.70
CA TYR A 481 -4.63 21.46 28.44
C TYR A 481 -5.71 22.18 27.64
N PHE A 482 -5.57 22.15 26.31
CA PHE A 482 -6.53 22.75 25.41
C PHE A 482 -7.70 21.80 25.14
N ARG A 483 -8.90 22.38 24.97
CA ARG A 483 -10.09 21.62 24.57
C ARG A 483 -10.02 21.25 23.09
N ASP A 484 -10.73 20.18 22.71
CA ASP A 484 -10.89 19.77 21.31
C ASP A 484 -9.56 19.52 20.59
N ASP A 485 -8.58 18.97 21.30
CA ASP A 485 -7.22 18.76 20.82
C ASP A 485 -6.96 17.27 20.57
N LEU A 486 -7.74 16.66 19.69
CA LEU A 486 -7.58 15.26 19.32
C LEU A 486 -6.33 15.05 18.45
N PRO A 487 -5.54 13.98 18.65
CA PRO A 487 -5.58 12.96 19.71
C PRO A 487 -4.67 13.28 20.92
N TYR A 488 -4.29 14.56 21.11
CA TYR A 488 -3.33 15.02 22.12
C TYR A 488 -3.92 15.10 23.53
N ALA A 489 -5.18 15.55 23.64
CA ALA A 489 -5.93 15.64 24.89
C ALA A 489 -7.44 15.45 24.66
N PHE A 490 -8.01 14.38 25.22
CA PHE A 490 -9.44 14.09 25.16
C PHE A 490 -9.88 13.17 26.32
N HIS A 491 -11.19 13.02 26.52
CA HIS A 491 -11.70 12.07 27.50
C HIS A 491 -12.08 10.76 26.80
N ASN A 492 -11.62 9.63 27.36
CA ASN A 492 -11.99 8.30 26.88
C ASN A 492 -13.41 7.92 27.32
N ASN A 493 -13.86 6.72 26.96
CA ASN A 493 -15.23 6.25 27.28
C ASN A 493 -15.51 6.15 28.79
N ASN A 494 -14.46 6.01 29.61
CA ASN A 494 -14.56 5.99 31.07
C ASN A 494 -14.57 7.41 31.69
N GLY A 495 -14.56 8.46 30.86
CA GLY A 495 -14.46 9.85 31.32
C GLY A 495 -13.07 10.23 31.84
N LYS A 496 -12.04 9.42 31.61
CA LYS A 496 -10.65 9.72 32.00
C LYS A 496 -9.98 10.58 30.93
N LEU A 497 -9.29 11.65 31.35
CA LEU A 497 -8.47 12.47 30.47
C LEU A 497 -7.23 11.69 30.00
N VAL A 498 -7.11 11.50 28.69
CA VAL A 498 -6.04 10.75 28.02
C VAL A 498 -5.58 11.47 26.75
N GLY A 499 -4.53 10.95 26.12
CA GLY A 499 -3.99 11.47 24.86
C GLY A 499 -2.47 11.59 24.89
N PHE A 500 -1.89 11.89 23.73
CA PHE A 500 -0.43 11.94 23.56
C PHE A 500 0.26 12.91 24.53
N ASP A 501 -0.22 14.15 24.61
CA ASP A 501 0.37 15.17 25.48
C ASP A 501 0.08 14.88 26.95
N ILE A 502 -1.13 14.38 27.25
CA ILE A 502 -1.55 14.01 28.61
C ILE A 502 -0.64 12.91 29.18
N GLU A 503 -0.29 11.91 28.37
CA GLU A 503 0.57 10.82 28.82
C GLU A 503 2.03 11.27 28.96
N ILE A 504 2.54 12.15 28.09
CA ILE A 504 3.86 12.78 28.27
C ILE A 504 3.93 13.52 29.60
N MET A 505 2.88 14.27 29.96
CA MET A 505 2.81 15.00 31.23
C MET A 505 2.73 14.07 32.44
N ASN A 506 2.08 12.91 32.31
CA ASN A 506 2.14 11.86 33.33
C ASN A 506 3.56 11.32 33.50
N GLN A 507 4.28 11.05 32.40
CA GLN A 507 5.68 10.61 32.47
C GLN A 507 6.59 11.64 33.13
N LEU A 508 6.36 12.93 32.88
CA LEU A 508 7.09 14.02 33.54
C LEU A 508 6.86 14.01 35.05
N ALA A 509 5.60 13.84 35.48
CA ALA A 509 5.25 13.82 36.89
C ALA A 509 5.80 12.59 37.63
N ILE A 510 5.85 11.43 36.97
CA ILE A 510 6.50 10.21 37.49
C ILE A 510 7.98 10.47 37.77
N ASP A 511 8.70 11.03 36.80
CA ASP A 511 10.14 11.30 36.97
C ASP A 511 10.42 12.40 38.00
N LEU A 512 9.46 13.31 38.21
CA LEU A 512 9.50 14.31 39.28
C LEU A 512 9.02 13.78 40.65
N ASN A 513 8.47 12.56 40.70
CA ASN A 513 7.86 11.93 41.87
C ASN A 513 6.74 12.79 42.49
N VAL A 514 5.82 13.27 41.66
CA VAL A 514 4.69 14.14 42.04
C VAL A 514 3.41 13.72 41.31
N ASN A 515 2.25 14.19 41.78
CA ASN A 515 0.96 14.02 41.11
C ASN A 515 0.76 15.05 39.98
N VAL A 516 -0.33 14.93 39.20
CA VAL A 516 -0.69 15.93 38.17
C VAL A 516 -2.06 16.55 38.43
N GLU A 517 -2.15 17.87 38.27
CA GLU A 517 -3.43 18.58 38.19
C GLU A 517 -3.59 19.16 36.78
N PHE A 518 -4.53 18.60 36.02
CA PHE A 518 -4.87 19.08 34.69
C PHE A 518 -5.94 20.16 34.78
N VAL A 519 -5.69 21.30 34.14
CA VAL A 519 -6.63 22.42 34.07
C VAL A 519 -7.02 22.67 32.63
N LYS A 520 -8.32 22.59 32.35
CA LYS A 520 -8.85 22.93 31.03
C LYS A 520 -8.74 24.44 30.82
N ILE A 521 -8.06 24.85 29.75
CA ILE A 521 -7.83 26.26 29.42
C ILE A 521 -8.18 26.58 27.97
N PHE A 522 -8.39 27.88 27.72
CA PHE A 522 -8.45 28.43 26.37
C PHE A 522 -7.11 29.01 25.97
N HIS A 523 -6.78 29.06 24.67
CA HIS A 523 -5.50 29.58 24.18
C HIS A 523 -5.18 30.99 24.68
N HIS A 524 -6.17 31.89 24.67
CA HIS A 524 -5.99 33.26 25.17
C HIS A 524 -5.70 33.35 26.68
N GLN A 525 -5.97 32.30 27.46
CA GLN A 525 -5.70 32.27 28.90
C GLN A 525 -4.29 31.77 29.23
N ALA A 526 -3.64 31.03 28.32
CA ALA A 526 -2.39 30.34 28.60
C ALA A 526 -1.28 31.30 29.08
N GLU A 527 -1.15 32.47 28.42
CA GLU A 527 -0.13 33.47 28.74
C GLU A 527 -0.26 34.00 30.16
N ALA A 528 -1.44 34.52 30.52
CA ALA A 528 -1.69 35.07 31.85
C ALA A 528 -1.55 34.00 32.96
N LEU A 529 -2.02 32.78 32.70
CA LEU A 529 -1.96 31.68 33.67
C LEU A 529 -0.54 31.14 33.89
N LEU A 530 0.30 31.12 32.86
CA LEU A 530 1.73 30.78 33.00
C LEU A 530 2.50 31.91 33.68
N GLN A 531 2.29 33.16 33.27
CA GLN A 531 2.98 34.33 33.84
C GLN A 531 2.68 34.52 35.33
N SER A 532 1.44 34.29 35.74
CA SER A 532 1.03 34.33 37.15
C SER A 532 1.64 33.21 38.01
N GLY A 533 2.22 32.18 37.39
CA GLY A 533 2.68 30.98 38.08
C GLY A 533 1.55 30.08 38.56
N TYR A 534 0.30 30.33 38.14
CA TYR A 534 -0.81 29.43 38.40
C TYR A 534 -0.57 28.09 37.70
N LEU A 535 -0.26 28.11 36.40
CA LEU A 535 0.18 26.95 35.61
C LEU A 535 1.70 26.86 35.61
N ASP A 536 2.21 25.63 35.57
CA ASP A 536 3.65 25.36 35.42
C ASP A 536 4.03 25.16 33.95
N ILE A 537 3.15 24.52 33.19
CA ILE A 537 3.33 24.13 31.78
C ILE A 537 1.96 23.97 31.11
N THR A 538 1.91 24.01 29.79
CA THR A 538 0.71 23.65 29.00
C THR A 538 0.99 22.55 27.98
N THR A 539 -0.06 21.94 27.41
CA THR A 539 0.06 21.02 26.28
C THR A 539 0.65 21.72 25.04
N GLY A 540 1.11 20.93 24.07
CA GLY A 540 1.96 21.39 22.99
C GLY A 540 1.30 22.41 22.08
N ILE A 541 2.08 23.39 21.64
CA ILE A 541 1.68 24.33 20.58
C ILE A 541 2.75 24.37 19.47
N PRO A 542 2.37 24.83 18.26
CA PRO A 542 3.31 24.99 17.16
C PRO A 542 4.43 25.98 17.49
N VAL A 543 5.64 25.62 17.09
CA VAL A 543 6.85 26.45 17.20
C VAL A 543 6.85 27.46 16.06
N ILE A 544 6.08 28.54 16.24
CA ILE A 544 5.92 29.64 15.29
C ILE A 544 6.26 30.99 15.94
N PRO A 545 6.64 32.03 15.16
CA PRO A 545 7.04 33.33 15.70
C PRO A 545 6.01 33.95 16.67
N ASP A 546 4.72 33.89 16.34
CA ASP A 546 3.65 34.41 17.20
C ASP A 546 3.61 33.75 18.59
N ASN A 547 3.96 32.47 18.67
CA ASN A 547 4.02 31.75 19.95
C ASN A 547 5.34 32.01 20.69
N MET A 548 6.46 32.11 19.98
CA MET A 548 7.78 32.41 20.56
C MET A 548 7.82 33.81 21.20
N THR A 549 7.03 34.75 20.70
CA THR A 549 6.92 36.09 21.30
C THR A 549 6.09 36.09 22.58
N LYS A 550 5.17 35.14 22.75
CA LYS A 550 4.25 35.04 23.89
C LYS A 550 4.70 34.07 24.98
N PHE A 551 5.51 33.07 24.65
CA PHE A 551 5.93 32.01 25.57
C PHE A 551 7.42 31.68 25.42
N THR A 552 8.04 31.21 26.50
CA THR A 552 9.22 30.37 26.34
C THR A 552 8.76 28.97 25.95
N LEU A 553 9.26 28.48 24.82
CA LEU A 553 8.95 27.15 24.31
C LEU A 553 10.10 26.20 24.66
N THR A 554 9.76 25.00 25.13
CA THR A 554 10.77 23.95 25.31
C THR A 554 11.43 23.57 23.99
N VAL A 555 12.48 22.75 24.04
CA VAL A 555 12.90 22.03 22.83
C VAL A 555 11.72 21.22 22.26
N PRO A 556 11.60 21.10 20.92
CA PRO A 556 10.52 20.36 20.31
C PRO A 556 10.46 18.90 20.78
N TYR A 557 9.27 18.45 21.15
CA TYR A 557 9.04 17.05 21.54
C TYR A 557 8.48 16.21 20.39
N SER A 558 7.79 16.85 19.43
CA SER A 558 7.21 16.19 18.26
C SER A 558 7.13 17.14 17.05
N GLN A 559 6.71 16.61 15.90
CA GLN A 559 6.51 17.36 14.66
C GLN A 559 5.15 17.00 14.04
N GLN A 560 4.55 17.96 13.34
CA GLN A 560 3.27 17.79 12.66
C GLN A 560 3.32 18.38 11.25
N SER A 561 3.00 17.57 10.25
CA SER A 561 2.79 18.06 8.88
C SER A 561 1.47 18.82 8.79
N LEU A 562 1.46 19.88 7.98
CA LEU A 562 0.23 20.61 7.68
C LEU A 562 -0.64 19.84 6.68
N ALA A 563 -1.94 19.81 6.94
CA ALA A 563 -2.94 19.20 6.08
C ALA A 563 -4.24 20.00 6.11
N PHE A 564 -5.14 19.71 5.17
CA PHE A 564 -6.49 20.23 5.16
C PHE A 564 -7.49 19.13 5.51
N ILE A 565 -8.45 19.44 6.38
CA ILE A 565 -9.68 18.66 6.51
C ILE A 565 -10.71 19.25 5.55
N VAL A 566 -11.26 18.42 4.66
CA VAL A 566 -12.24 18.84 3.65
C VAL A 566 -13.32 17.78 3.49
N LYS A 567 -14.49 18.17 2.98
CA LYS A 567 -15.48 17.18 2.52
C LYS A 567 -14.85 16.34 1.42
N ASP A 568 -15.08 15.04 1.45
CA ASP A 568 -14.39 14.10 0.55
C ASP A 568 -14.63 14.42 -0.94
N GLU A 569 -15.82 14.92 -1.29
CA GLU A 569 -16.16 15.36 -2.65
C GLU A 569 -15.28 16.53 -3.18
N ARG A 570 -14.69 17.33 -2.27
CA ARG A 570 -13.89 18.54 -2.61
C ARG A 570 -12.39 18.31 -2.57
N ARG A 571 -11.94 17.10 -2.22
CA ARG A 571 -10.52 16.75 -2.05
C ARG A 571 -9.61 17.18 -3.19
N VAL A 572 -10.11 17.18 -4.43
CA VAL A 572 -9.35 17.52 -5.65
C VAL A 572 -8.92 18.98 -5.66
N GLU A 573 -9.74 19.88 -5.09
CA GLU A 573 -9.45 21.31 -4.98
C GLU A 573 -8.22 21.58 -4.10
N PHE A 574 -7.91 20.66 -3.16
CA PHE A 574 -6.90 20.83 -2.12
C PHE A 574 -5.60 20.05 -2.35
N LYS A 575 -5.41 19.45 -3.54
CA LYS A 575 -4.20 18.65 -3.83
C LYS A 575 -2.92 19.48 -4.00
N GLN A 576 -3.02 20.76 -4.36
CA GLN A 576 -1.87 21.60 -4.69
C GLN A 576 -1.95 22.95 -3.99
N TRP A 577 -0.85 23.38 -3.35
CA TRP A 577 -0.79 24.66 -2.66
C TRP A 577 -1.12 25.85 -3.57
N SER A 578 -0.60 25.87 -4.80
CA SER A 578 -0.88 26.95 -5.77
C SER A 578 -2.37 27.11 -6.06
N LYS A 579 -3.07 25.99 -6.31
CA LYS A 579 -4.52 26.00 -6.57
C LYS A 579 -5.34 26.48 -5.38
N ILE A 580 -4.94 26.12 -4.16
CA ILE A 580 -5.63 26.55 -2.94
C ILE A 580 -5.46 28.07 -2.76
N ILE A 581 -4.23 28.56 -2.90
CA ILE A 581 -3.86 29.95 -2.66
C ILE A 581 -4.49 30.89 -3.72
N GLU A 582 -4.49 30.49 -4.99
CA GLU A 582 -4.99 31.32 -6.10
C GLU A 582 -6.53 31.35 -6.18
N ASN A 583 -7.22 30.38 -5.57
CA ASN A 583 -8.67 30.23 -5.72
C ASN A 583 -9.46 31.16 -4.78
N LYS A 584 -9.95 32.27 -5.34
CA LYS A 584 -10.73 33.31 -4.63
C LYS A 584 -12.04 32.83 -4.00
N ALA A 585 -12.59 31.71 -4.47
CA ALA A 585 -13.83 31.18 -3.94
C ALA A 585 -13.62 30.45 -2.60
N LEU A 586 -12.39 30.01 -2.29
CA LEU A 586 -12.13 29.18 -1.12
C LEU A 586 -12.19 29.97 0.19
N ILE A 587 -12.91 29.43 1.16
CA ILE A 587 -12.94 29.91 2.55
C ILE A 587 -12.29 28.88 3.47
N ILE A 588 -11.14 29.23 4.04
CA ILE A 588 -10.33 28.33 4.87
C ILE A 588 -10.50 28.68 6.34
N GLY A 589 -10.84 27.69 7.16
CA GLY A 589 -10.78 27.80 8.62
C GLY A 589 -9.41 27.41 9.14
N ILE A 590 -8.87 28.16 10.10
CA ILE A 590 -7.58 27.83 10.74
C ILE A 590 -7.76 27.93 12.25
N PRO A 591 -7.62 26.82 13.01
CA PRO A 591 -7.69 26.85 14.47
C PRO A 591 -6.69 27.82 15.08
N GLU A 592 -7.11 28.51 16.15
CA GLU A 592 -6.30 29.49 16.87
C GLU A 592 -4.90 28.99 17.21
N THR A 593 -4.76 27.71 17.55
CA THR A 593 -3.48 27.03 17.85
C THR A 593 -2.48 27.10 16.71
N PHE A 594 -2.95 27.01 15.45
CA PHE A 594 -2.13 26.98 14.23
C PHE A 594 -2.17 28.30 13.45
N PHE A 595 -2.90 29.30 13.96
CA PHE A 595 -3.07 30.57 13.26
C PHE A 595 -1.81 31.42 13.36
N TYR A 596 -1.05 31.50 12.26
CA TYR A 596 0.08 32.42 12.13
C TYR A 596 -0.29 33.61 11.24
N GLN A 597 -0.53 34.77 11.85
CA GLN A 597 -1.13 35.92 11.17
C GLN A 597 -0.34 36.33 9.93
N THR A 598 0.97 36.50 10.06
CA THR A 598 1.82 36.95 8.95
C THR A 598 1.88 35.94 7.80
N ALA A 599 1.88 34.64 8.08
CA ALA A 599 1.83 33.64 7.01
C ALA A 599 0.47 33.61 6.31
N VAL A 600 -0.62 33.83 7.05
CA VAL A 600 -1.96 33.92 6.46
C VAL A 600 -2.05 35.13 5.54
N GLU A 601 -1.67 36.31 6.01
CA GLU A 601 -1.71 37.55 5.22
C GLU A 601 -0.81 37.50 3.97
N ARG A 602 0.33 36.79 4.03
CA ARG A 602 1.25 36.65 2.88
C ARG A 602 0.80 35.61 1.86
N ASN A 603 0.23 34.50 2.30
CA ASN A 603 -0.06 33.37 1.42
C ASN A 603 -1.53 33.29 1.00
N PHE A 604 -2.46 33.83 1.79
CA PHE A 604 -3.90 33.79 1.52
C PHE A 604 -4.40 35.17 1.05
N ILE A 605 -3.76 35.72 0.00
CA ILE A 605 -4.06 37.07 -0.52
C ILE A 605 -5.39 37.09 -1.30
N HIS A 606 -5.72 35.98 -1.96
CA HIS A 606 -6.87 35.90 -2.89
C HIS A 606 -8.07 35.18 -2.29
N ASN A 607 -7.85 34.23 -1.40
CA ASN A 607 -8.84 33.41 -0.73
C ASN A 607 -9.10 33.92 0.71
N LYS A 608 -10.18 33.45 1.35
CA LYS A 608 -10.59 33.94 2.67
C LYS A 608 -10.16 32.98 3.77
N ALA A 609 -9.05 33.25 4.45
CA ALA A 609 -8.63 32.48 5.62
C ALA A 609 -9.09 33.14 6.93
N TRP A 610 -9.82 32.40 7.78
CA TRP A 610 -10.35 32.90 9.04
C TRP A 610 -9.85 32.08 10.23
N LYS A 611 -9.53 32.79 11.31
CA LYS A 611 -9.26 32.18 12.61
C LYS A 611 -10.53 31.58 13.19
N ILE A 612 -10.50 30.31 13.58
CA ILE A 612 -11.57 29.65 14.35
C ILE A 612 -11.08 29.29 15.76
N SER A 613 -11.96 29.43 16.75
CA SER A 613 -11.57 29.28 18.17
C SER A 613 -11.41 27.84 18.64
N THR A 614 -11.93 26.86 17.90
CA THR A 614 -11.72 25.42 18.14
C THR A 614 -11.97 24.66 16.83
N PRO A 615 -11.21 23.59 16.54
CA PRO A 615 -11.46 22.72 15.40
C PRO A 615 -12.91 22.21 15.32
N ARG A 616 -13.56 21.98 16.47
CA ARG A 616 -14.95 21.48 16.53
C ARG A 616 -15.95 22.39 15.80
N LEU A 617 -15.68 23.71 15.72
CA LEU A 617 -16.60 24.63 15.05
C LEU A 617 -16.71 24.35 13.56
N PHE A 618 -15.65 23.85 12.91
CA PHE A 618 -15.64 23.55 11.48
C PHE A 618 -16.73 22.54 11.07
N PHE A 619 -17.06 21.60 11.95
CA PHE A 619 -18.04 20.54 11.68
C PHE A 619 -19.49 20.92 11.99
N LYS A 620 -19.74 22.09 12.60
CA LYS A 620 -21.11 22.52 12.95
C LYS A 620 -21.83 23.10 11.73
N GLU A 621 -23.13 22.83 11.59
CA GLU A 621 -23.97 23.34 10.49
C GLU A 621 -23.84 24.86 10.25
N LYS A 622 -23.81 25.65 11.32
CA LYS A 622 -23.66 27.12 11.26
C LYS A 622 -22.33 27.61 10.65
N HIS A 623 -21.33 26.72 10.55
CA HIS A 623 -20.00 27.01 10.04
C HIS A 623 -19.67 26.25 8.74
N GLN A 624 -20.67 25.65 8.08
CA GLN A 624 -20.50 24.99 6.78
C GLN A 624 -20.15 25.94 5.60
N HIS A 625 -19.94 27.22 5.87
CA HIS A 625 -19.36 28.15 4.91
C HIS A 625 -17.85 27.95 4.72
N PHE A 626 -17.18 27.18 5.59
CA PHE A 626 -15.79 26.80 5.39
C PHE A 626 -15.68 25.65 4.41
N ASP A 627 -14.78 25.81 3.44
CA ASP A 627 -14.51 24.85 2.39
C ASP A 627 -13.46 23.82 2.79
N GLY A 628 -12.56 24.22 3.69
CA GLY A 628 -11.55 23.36 4.29
C GLY A 628 -10.98 23.96 5.57
N MET A 629 -10.40 23.12 6.42
CA MET A 629 -9.70 23.53 7.64
C MET A 629 -8.22 23.17 7.56
N LEU A 630 -7.32 24.16 7.61
CA LEU A 630 -5.89 23.92 7.71
C LEU A 630 -5.53 23.53 9.16
N PHE A 631 -4.93 22.36 9.34
CA PHE A 631 -4.61 21.81 10.64
C PHE A 631 -3.39 20.87 10.58
N GLY A 632 -3.00 20.27 11.71
CA GLY A 632 -1.98 19.21 11.73
C GLY A 632 -2.54 17.88 11.21
N ALA A 633 -1.82 17.17 10.34
CA ALA A 633 -2.29 15.95 9.67
C ALA A 633 -2.73 14.84 10.63
N ALA A 634 -1.96 14.64 11.72
CA ALA A 634 -2.29 13.70 12.79
C ALA A 634 -3.61 14.07 13.49
N ALA A 635 -3.74 15.34 13.86
CA ALA A 635 -4.93 15.87 14.52
C ALA A 635 -6.15 15.80 13.59
N ALA A 636 -5.95 16.16 12.33
CA ALA A 636 -6.95 16.11 11.27
C ALA A 636 -7.51 14.69 11.08
N SER A 637 -6.65 13.68 11.08
CA SER A 637 -7.09 12.29 10.91
C SER A 637 -7.88 11.80 12.12
N ALA A 638 -7.54 12.24 13.33
CA ALA A 638 -8.33 11.90 14.51
C ALA A 638 -9.75 12.51 14.45
N TRP A 639 -9.89 13.69 13.85
CA TRP A 639 -11.20 14.32 13.62
C TRP A 639 -12.03 13.61 12.56
N THR A 640 -11.45 13.04 11.50
CA THR A 640 -12.22 12.29 10.49
C THR A 640 -12.75 10.97 11.04
N LEU A 641 -12.17 10.41 12.11
CA LEU A 641 -12.77 9.28 12.84
C LEU A 641 -14.14 9.63 13.46
N LEU A 642 -14.36 10.90 13.79
CA LEU A 642 -15.62 11.42 14.31
C LEU A 642 -16.58 11.87 13.20
N TYR A 643 -16.02 12.30 12.07
CA TYR A 643 -16.74 12.88 10.93
C TYR A 643 -16.31 12.18 9.64
N PRO A 644 -16.80 10.96 9.38
CA PRO A 644 -16.33 10.10 8.29
C PRO A 644 -16.63 10.65 6.89
N GLU A 645 -17.49 11.66 6.76
CA GLU A 645 -17.75 12.40 5.52
C GLU A 645 -16.63 13.38 5.12
N TYR A 646 -15.64 13.56 6.00
CA TYR A 646 -14.46 14.39 5.76
C TYR A 646 -13.21 13.54 5.55
N THR A 647 -12.27 14.09 4.79
CA THR A 647 -10.97 13.49 4.48
C THR A 647 -9.83 14.46 4.78
N VAL A 648 -8.63 13.91 4.95
CA VAL A 648 -7.40 14.67 5.21
C VAL A 648 -6.56 14.73 3.95
N ILE A 649 -6.23 15.93 3.49
CA ILE A 649 -5.42 16.16 2.29
C ILE A 649 -4.13 16.89 2.66
N VAL A 650 -2.99 16.31 2.30
CA VAL A 650 -1.69 16.99 2.39
C VAL A 650 -1.38 17.60 1.01
N PRO A 651 -1.42 18.94 0.84
CA PRO A 651 -1.21 19.54 -0.47
C PRO A 651 0.27 19.45 -0.90
N LYS A 652 0.49 19.33 -2.22
CA LYS A 652 1.82 19.31 -2.82
C LYS A 652 2.28 20.71 -3.29
N PRO A 653 3.60 21.01 -3.25
CA PRO A 653 4.67 20.21 -2.65
C PRO A 653 4.51 20.11 -1.12
N VAL A 654 4.93 18.98 -0.54
CA VAL A 654 4.85 18.77 0.90
C VAL A 654 5.77 19.79 1.59
N LEU A 655 5.19 20.59 2.48
CA LEU A 655 5.94 21.56 3.27
C LEU A 655 6.63 20.86 4.45
N ALA A 656 7.74 21.45 4.92
CA ALA A 656 8.41 20.98 6.13
C ALA A 656 7.42 20.94 7.32
N PRO A 657 7.45 19.87 8.13
CA PRO A 657 6.54 19.76 9.26
C PRO A 657 6.85 20.84 10.31
N ILE A 658 5.81 21.28 11.01
CA ILE A 658 5.94 22.25 12.09
C ILE A 658 6.31 21.50 13.36
N SER A 659 7.30 22.01 14.07
CA SER A 659 7.70 21.49 15.38
C SER A 659 6.67 21.85 16.44
N MET A 660 6.45 20.96 17.41
CA MET A 660 5.58 21.18 18.57
C MET A 660 6.41 21.24 19.83
N ALA A 661 6.14 22.22 20.69
CA ALA A 661 6.83 22.43 21.96
C ALA A 661 5.83 22.77 23.07
N PHE A 662 6.24 22.52 24.31
CA PHE A 662 5.41 22.88 25.47
C PHE A 662 5.67 24.34 25.87
N PRO A 663 4.63 25.16 26.03
CA PRO A 663 4.76 26.50 26.59
C PRO A 663 5.03 26.45 28.09
N ILE A 664 6.01 27.22 28.53
CA ILE A 664 6.36 27.46 29.94
C ILE A 664 6.45 28.98 30.21
N ASN A 665 6.57 29.34 31.49
CA ASN A 665 6.75 30.74 31.89
C ASN A 665 8.11 31.29 31.39
N HIS A 666 8.12 32.53 30.88
CA HIS A 666 9.31 33.23 30.36
C HIS A 666 10.48 33.36 31.34
N ASN A 667 10.18 33.46 32.63
CA ASN A 667 11.17 33.90 33.60
C ASN A 667 11.90 32.74 34.30
N ASP A 668 11.66 31.47 33.94
CA ASP A 668 12.26 30.30 34.61
C ASP A 668 13.19 29.48 33.70
N GLN A 669 14.42 29.98 33.53
CA GLN A 669 15.47 29.30 32.75
C GLN A 669 15.88 27.95 33.35
N ALA A 670 15.80 27.78 34.67
CA ALA A 670 16.16 26.52 35.31
C ALA A 670 15.18 25.42 34.93
N PHE A 671 13.88 25.75 34.88
CA PHE A 671 12.85 24.82 34.41
C PHE A 671 12.96 24.55 32.90
N GLU A 672 13.30 25.55 32.07
CA GLU A 672 13.57 25.33 30.65
C GLU A 672 14.72 24.33 30.45
N LEU A 673 15.85 24.53 31.15
CA LEU A 673 17.01 23.66 31.04
C LEU A 673 16.70 22.24 31.52
N PHE A 674 15.92 22.11 32.61
CA PHE A 674 15.42 20.83 33.07
C PHE A 674 14.57 20.15 31.98
N MET A 675 13.58 20.84 31.43
CA MET A 675 12.71 20.31 30.38
C MET A 675 13.49 19.92 29.12
N ARG A 676 14.48 20.71 28.73
CA ARG A 676 15.40 20.41 27.62
C ARG A 676 16.10 19.07 27.83
N ASN A 677 16.72 18.88 28.98
CA ASN A 677 17.44 17.65 29.29
C ASN A 677 16.48 16.45 29.42
N TRP A 678 15.31 16.67 30.03
CA TRP A 678 14.29 15.65 30.19
C TRP A 678 13.69 15.18 28.86
N ILE A 679 13.33 16.10 27.96
CA ILE A 679 12.82 15.77 26.62
C ILE A 679 13.88 15.01 25.83
N ASN A 680 15.13 15.49 25.83
CA ASN A 680 16.24 14.81 25.15
C ASN A 680 16.43 13.37 25.68
N MET A 681 16.37 13.18 27.00
CA MET A 681 16.44 11.86 27.63
C MET A 681 15.29 10.94 27.19
N LYS A 682 14.05 11.45 27.11
CA LYS A 682 12.88 10.67 26.67
C LYS A 682 12.90 10.37 25.16
N GLN A 683 13.50 11.24 24.35
CA GLN A 683 13.75 10.99 22.93
C GLN A 683 14.82 9.89 22.76
N GLN A 684 15.95 9.98 23.47
CA GLN A 684 17.02 8.96 23.41
C GLN A 684 16.56 7.57 23.86
N SER A 685 15.63 7.50 24.82
CA SER A 685 15.03 6.24 25.28
C SER A 685 13.84 5.76 24.41
N ASN A 686 13.52 6.47 23.32
CA ASN A 686 12.40 6.20 22.41
C ASN A 686 11.02 6.18 23.12
N VAL A 687 10.88 6.80 24.29
CA VAL A 687 9.60 6.83 25.01
C VAL A 687 8.59 7.70 24.26
N ILE A 688 9.01 8.89 23.81
CA ILE A 688 8.13 9.79 23.04
C ILE A 688 7.73 9.14 21.72
N ASP A 689 8.65 8.43 21.04
CA ASP A 689 8.33 7.73 19.79
C ASP A 689 7.35 6.56 20.00
N LYS A 690 7.46 5.82 21.11
CA LYS A 690 6.48 4.79 21.48
C LYS A 690 5.10 5.39 21.72
N LEU A 691 5.03 6.48 22.47
CA LEU A 691 3.78 7.22 22.71
C LEU A 691 3.20 7.76 21.39
N PHE A 692 4.05 8.30 20.51
CA PHE A 692 3.62 8.82 19.22
C PHE A 692 3.06 7.69 18.36
N ASN A 693 3.74 6.54 18.30
CA ASN A 693 3.26 5.39 17.54
C ASN A 693 1.94 4.82 18.06
N TYR A 694 1.74 4.83 19.38
CA TYR A 694 0.50 4.37 20.02
C TYR A 694 -0.66 5.35 19.80
N TRP A 695 -0.48 6.62 20.18
CA TRP A 695 -1.55 7.63 20.14
C TRP A 695 -1.82 8.14 18.73
N ILE A 696 -0.78 8.35 17.93
CA ILE A 696 -0.86 9.02 16.63
C ILE A 696 -0.91 8.02 15.46
N SER A 697 0.01 7.05 15.42
CA SER A 697 0.17 6.15 14.26
C SER A 697 -0.62 4.83 14.34
N ASN A 698 -1.40 4.60 15.39
CA ASN A 698 -2.19 3.37 15.64
C ASN A 698 -1.39 2.06 15.48
N LYS A 699 -0.10 2.04 15.82
CA LYS A 699 0.68 0.79 15.83
C LYS A 699 0.45 0.06 17.14
N ALA A 700 0.12 -1.24 17.07
CA ALA A 700 0.00 -2.07 18.25
C ALA A 700 1.31 -2.01 19.07
N PRO A 701 1.23 -1.93 20.41
CA PRO A 701 2.44 -1.94 21.22
C PRO A 701 3.18 -3.25 20.98
N VAL A 702 4.42 -3.16 20.51
CA VAL A 702 5.32 -4.30 20.46
C VAL A 702 5.41 -4.81 21.89
N LYS A 703 4.86 -6.00 22.17
CA LYS A 703 5.07 -6.68 23.44
C LYS A 703 6.58 -6.79 23.61
N ALA A 704 7.15 -5.96 24.48
CA ALA A 704 8.50 -6.17 24.93
C ALA A 704 8.49 -7.55 25.59
N ASN A 705 9.15 -8.53 24.97
CA ASN A 705 9.64 -9.67 25.71
C ASN A 705 10.61 -9.10 26.75
N ILE A 706 10.08 -8.72 27.91
CA ILE A 706 10.88 -8.52 29.09
C ILE A 706 11.28 -9.95 29.49
N SER A 707 12.40 -10.40 28.92
CA SER A 707 13.15 -11.50 29.54
C SER A 707 13.41 -11.08 30.98
N LYS A 708 12.83 -11.81 31.92
CA LYS A 708 13.23 -11.75 33.33
C LYS A 708 14.71 -12.03 33.48
#